data_AF-A0A9W8QHD7-F1
#
_entry.id   AF-A0A9W8QHD7-F1
#
_cell.length_a   1.000
_cell.length_b   1.000
_cell.length_c   1.000
_cell.angle_alpha   90.00
_cell.angle_beta   90.00
_cell.angle_gamma   90.00
#
_symmetry.space_group_name_H-M   'P 1'
#
loop_
_entity.id
_entity.type
_entity.pdbx_description
1 polymer ?
#
loop_
_entity_poly.entity_id
_entity_poly.type
_entity_poly.pdbx_seq_one_letter_code
_entity_poly.pdbx_strand_id
1 'polypeptide(L)'
;MKLTLALSAVLQLATLAAANKAVDAIKIIAPGSVSCPPSEAAECRTADQAATPLIKAMAAYKLETANEIAAVLALMAFESVDFRYKHNVYPGRPGQGTANMQMANYNLLYAKSLDGVKDKVADVESVDGLAPDKLNYILSLVQPDEHNFASGPWFLTTQCPKAVRDALQKNIDAGFAAYMACVGIDIINHRPIPKHPHEPEDEDDMQSARAHGDLCLVTGNPVDDPGHSEDCLFINVQAPSNAKEKSNLPVFVYVSGDGYENTRADSNVNATHLLENNGMNFVVITFNYRVGPYGFLIKGNNTSTNNGIRDQVKALDWVNNFIHHFGGDPKHVVIGGSGIGAQNVLILLTMQKSSNHRFTGIIAESPSFAPMLNMTEADVRYREFVKQVGCDGTTEYGLLSRSPIENGEDSSLECMRKLSAEEIQAASRNATLSNLKVPPWDPWLPLIDDDVIVDTISNNFGQSHYARVPFMIGNIVNNSPEFAYHRGSTTEDSIEYMHALYPNLLPKDLEEIGPMYPKHTLKHGQGPETISNAHQDSRYTCPALFAAEVMKQEGIDSAWLYLWQVEEREIQDAVVRQNIETATLWGRPAVSFSPGRYSEGGVNEDVPFLKQRYWTSFVKSLDPNTDTKRKDSSKVGPHKVKLTHWERWRPQRRARLVFRNGGETKVEDTGHLRWSCSFWKRLSPRMHI
;
A
#
# COMPACT_ATOMS: atom_id res chain seq x y z
N MET A 1 17.62 51.73 35.35
CA MET A 1 18.14 51.36 34.00
C MET A 1 18.46 49.86 33.86
N LYS A 2 19.15 49.20 34.81
CA LYS A 2 19.48 47.75 34.70
C LYS A 2 18.29 46.78 34.82
N LEU A 3 17.27 47.13 35.62
CA LEU A 3 16.08 46.28 35.81
C LEU A 3 15.18 46.22 34.55
N THR A 4 15.04 47.35 33.86
CA THR A 4 14.22 47.48 32.64
C THR A 4 14.84 46.73 31.47
N LEU A 5 16.16 46.80 31.31
CA LEU A 5 16.92 46.03 30.31
C LEU A 5 16.86 44.52 30.58
N ALA A 6 16.95 44.10 31.84
CA ALA A 6 16.82 42.68 32.21
C ALA A 6 15.39 42.15 31.96
N LEU A 7 14.35 42.94 32.27
CA LEU A 7 12.97 42.55 32.01
C LEU A 7 12.68 42.45 30.51
N SER A 8 13.16 43.41 29.70
CA SER A 8 13.06 43.33 28.24
C SER A 8 13.82 42.14 27.66
N ALA A 9 15.01 41.81 28.18
CA ALA A 9 15.77 40.64 27.74
C ALA A 9 15.09 39.31 28.12
N VAL A 10 14.50 39.22 29.31
CA VAL A 10 13.72 38.03 29.75
C VAL A 10 12.45 37.87 28.93
N LEU A 11 11.76 38.98 28.62
CA LEU A 11 10.57 38.96 27.76
C LEU A 11 10.94 38.54 26.32
N GLN A 12 12.06 39.05 25.79
CA GLN A 12 12.60 38.63 24.50
C GLN A 12 12.96 37.14 24.49
N LEU A 13 13.64 36.64 25.53
CA LEU A 13 13.99 35.22 25.65
C LEU A 13 12.74 34.32 25.74
N ALA A 14 11.70 34.74 26.47
CA ALA A 14 10.43 34.02 26.53
C ALA A 14 9.71 34.00 25.18
N THR A 15 9.71 35.11 24.44
CA THR A 15 9.15 35.18 23.08
C THR A 15 9.93 34.33 22.09
N LEU A 16 11.26 34.30 22.16
CA LEU A 16 12.09 33.41 21.32
C LEU A 16 11.84 31.94 21.64
N ALA A 17 11.70 31.58 22.92
CA ALA A 17 11.40 30.21 23.33
C ALA A 17 10.01 29.75 22.85
N ALA A 18 9.00 30.64 22.89
CA ALA A 18 7.67 30.36 22.35
C ALA A 18 7.68 30.24 20.81
N ALA A 19 8.44 31.10 20.13
CA ALA A 19 8.62 31.05 18.68
C ALA A 19 9.28 29.73 18.23
N ASN A 20 10.35 29.28 18.90
CA ASN A 20 10.99 28.02 18.56
C ASN A 20 10.04 26.82 18.72
N LYS A 21 9.24 26.78 19.80
CA LYS A 21 8.22 25.73 19.98
C LYS A 21 7.13 25.78 18.91
N ALA A 22 6.73 26.97 18.48
CA ALA A 22 5.76 27.14 17.41
C ALA A 22 6.32 26.68 16.07
N VAL A 23 7.61 26.94 15.78
CA VAL A 23 8.27 26.44 14.56
C VAL A 23 8.25 24.92 14.51
N ASP A 24 8.57 24.25 15.63
CA ASP A 24 8.54 22.78 15.68
C ASP A 24 7.12 22.24 15.49
N ALA A 25 6.13 22.85 16.13
CA ALA A 25 4.72 22.47 15.94
C ALA A 25 4.24 22.68 14.50
N ILE A 26 4.63 23.80 13.87
CA ILE A 26 4.32 24.08 12.47
C ILE A 26 4.98 23.06 11.56
N LYS A 27 6.24 22.64 11.81
CA LYS A 27 6.91 21.62 10.98
C LYS A 27 6.25 20.24 11.07
N ILE A 28 5.57 19.95 12.18
CA ILE A 28 4.80 18.70 12.34
C ILE A 28 3.49 18.79 11.53
N ILE A 29 2.80 19.92 11.59
CA ILE A 29 1.48 20.11 10.96
C ILE A 29 1.61 20.40 9.45
N ALA A 30 2.63 21.16 9.07
CA ALA A 30 2.91 21.64 7.71
C ALA A 30 4.34 21.26 7.30
N PRO A 31 4.63 19.98 7.04
CA PRO A 31 6.00 19.49 6.82
C PRO A 31 6.68 20.09 5.58
N GLY A 32 5.94 20.52 4.56
CA GLY A 32 6.45 21.22 3.38
C GLY A 32 7.00 22.63 3.69
N SER A 33 6.64 23.22 4.84
CA SER A 33 7.07 24.57 5.24
C SER A 33 8.53 24.65 5.71
N VAL A 34 9.30 23.55 5.60
CA VAL A 34 10.74 23.53 5.94
C VAL A 34 11.56 24.46 5.04
N SER A 35 11.12 24.66 3.78
CA SER A 35 11.84 25.50 2.82
C SER A 35 10.91 26.15 1.81
N CYS A 36 11.28 27.34 1.32
CA CYS A 36 10.58 28.01 0.24
C CYS A 36 11.48 28.19 -0.99
N PRO A 37 10.98 27.91 -2.21
CA PRO A 37 11.70 28.22 -3.43
C PRO A 37 11.94 29.73 -3.54
N PRO A 38 13.16 30.20 -3.90
CA PRO A 38 13.43 31.62 -4.08
C PRO A 38 12.51 32.30 -5.12
N SER A 39 12.07 31.55 -6.14
CA SER A 39 11.13 32.01 -7.16
C SER A 39 9.73 32.31 -6.62
N GLU A 40 9.40 31.83 -5.42
CA GLU A 40 8.07 31.92 -4.81
C GLU A 40 8.08 32.81 -3.55
N ALA A 41 9.13 33.61 -3.32
CA ALA A 41 9.32 34.36 -2.08
C ALA A 41 8.20 35.37 -1.73
N ALA A 42 7.40 35.81 -2.71
CA ALA A 42 6.24 36.67 -2.47
C ALA A 42 5.07 35.91 -1.79
N GLU A 43 4.96 34.62 -2.09
CA GLU A 43 3.85 33.73 -1.70
C GLU A 43 4.25 32.83 -0.53
N CYS A 44 5.36 32.10 -0.68
CA CYS A 44 5.76 31.04 0.23
C CYS A 44 6.32 31.56 1.55
N ARG A 45 5.99 30.87 2.65
CA ARG A 45 6.55 31.11 3.97
C ARG A 45 7.05 29.82 4.61
N THR A 46 8.27 29.84 5.12
CA THR A 46 8.76 28.73 5.95
C THR A 46 8.11 28.76 7.34
N ALA A 47 8.18 27.64 8.07
CA ALA A 47 7.71 27.56 9.45
C ALA A 47 8.30 28.69 10.33
N ASP A 48 9.59 28.97 10.16
CA ASP A 48 10.30 30.05 10.85
C ASP A 48 9.71 31.44 10.54
N GLN A 49 9.30 31.67 9.29
CA GLN A 49 8.68 32.93 8.88
C GLN A 49 7.21 33.03 9.29
N ALA A 50 6.48 31.91 9.32
CA ALA A 50 5.06 31.85 9.67
C ALA A 50 4.81 31.93 11.19
N ALA A 51 5.75 31.45 12.01
CA ALA A 51 5.57 31.30 13.45
C ALA A 51 5.17 32.60 14.18
N THR A 52 5.86 33.71 13.90
CA THR A 52 5.59 34.97 14.60
C THR A 52 4.21 35.55 14.26
N PRO A 53 3.83 35.71 12.97
CA PRO A 53 2.47 36.11 12.60
C PRO A 53 1.38 35.21 13.19
N LEU A 54 1.57 33.89 13.17
CA LEU A 54 0.61 32.93 13.72
C LEU A 54 0.44 33.10 15.23
N ILE A 55 1.52 33.21 16.00
CA ILE A 55 1.42 33.43 17.46
C ILE A 55 0.64 34.71 17.76
N LYS A 56 0.95 35.81 17.06
CA LYS A 56 0.22 37.08 17.23
C LYS A 56 -1.25 36.92 16.89
N ALA A 57 -1.57 36.22 15.80
CA ALA A 57 -2.94 35.98 15.37
C ALA A 57 -3.74 35.17 16.40
N MET A 58 -3.20 34.03 16.86
CA MET A 58 -3.86 33.19 17.85
C MET A 58 -4.16 33.97 19.14
N ALA A 59 -3.21 34.81 19.59
CA ALA A 59 -3.40 35.68 20.75
C ALA A 59 -4.47 36.76 20.52
N ALA A 60 -4.45 37.43 19.36
CA ALA A 60 -5.40 38.49 19.02
C ALA A 60 -6.86 37.99 19.01
N TYR A 61 -7.07 36.76 18.54
CA TYR A 61 -8.39 36.13 18.45
C TYR A 61 -8.73 35.21 19.64
N LYS A 62 -7.87 35.18 20.67
CA LYS A 62 -8.07 34.40 21.90
C LYS A 62 -8.29 32.91 21.64
N LEU A 63 -7.44 32.31 20.81
CA LEU A 63 -7.34 30.86 20.65
C LEU A 63 -6.37 30.35 21.71
N GLU A 64 -6.92 29.78 22.78
CA GLU A 64 -6.17 29.46 24.01
C GLU A 64 -5.94 27.95 24.19
N THR A 65 -6.70 27.10 23.49
CA THR A 65 -6.55 25.65 23.58
C THR A 65 -5.73 25.07 22.44
N ALA A 66 -4.98 24.00 22.74
CA ALA A 66 -4.21 23.27 21.74
C ALA A 66 -5.09 22.77 20.59
N ASN A 67 -6.33 22.38 20.89
CA ASN A 67 -7.28 21.88 19.90
C ASN A 67 -7.73 22.95 18.91
N GLU A 68 -8.06 24.16 19.37
CA GLU A 68 -8.41 25.26 18.48
C GLU A 68 -7.24 25.69 17.60
N ILE A 69 -6.04 25.76 18.20
CA ILE A 69 -4.81 26.12 17.48
C ILE A 69 -4.50 25.06 16.42
N ALA A 70 -4.55 23.77 16.78
CA ALA A 70 -4.29 22.67 15.86
C ALA A 70 -5.31 22.62 14.71
N ALA A 71 -6.61 22.80 15.01
CA ALA A 71 -7.67 22.81 14.02
C ALA A 71 -7.50 23.93 12.98
N VAL A 72 -7.20 25.15 13.44
CA VAL A 72 -6.95 26.27 12.53
C VAL A 72 -5.68 26.00 11.73
N LEU A 73 -4.56 25.68 12.38
CA LEU A 73 -3.29 25.43 11.67
C LEU A 73 -3.40 24.31 10.64
N ALA A 74 -4.10 23.21 10.95
CA ALA A 74 -4.29 22.09 10.02
C ALA A 74 -5.04 22.52 8.75
N LEU A 75 -6.14 23.26 8.90
CA LEU A 75 -6.89 23.77 7.74
C LEU A 75 -6.05 24.77 6.94
N MET A 76 -5.35 25.69 7.63
CA MET A 76 -4.50 26.67 6.95
C MET A 76 -3.36 26.01 6.17
N ALA A 77 -2.71 25.00 6.75
CA ALA A 77 -1.64 24.25 6.10
C ALA A 77 -2.16 23.49 4.87
N PHE A 78 -3.32 22.83 4.99
CA PHE A 78 -3.95 22.11 3.89
C PHE A 78 -4.27 23.03 2.70
N GLU A 79 -5.00 24.13 2.94
CA GLU A 79 -5.46 25.04 1.89
C GLU A 79 -4.31 25.80 1.20
N SER A 80 -3.18 25.98 1.89
CA SER A 80 -2.01 26.73 1.39
C SER A 80 -0.87 25.87 0.88
N VAL A 81 -1.04 24.54 0.89
CA VAL A 81 0.02 23.58 0.56
C VAL A 81 1.24 23.84 1.44
N ASP A 82 1.06 23.71 2.74
CA ASP A 82 2.06 23.96 3.78
C ASP A 82 2.67 25.37 3.70
N PHE A 83 1.81 26.38 3.56
CA PHE A 83 2.16 27.80 3.45
C PHE A 83 2.97 28.18 2.22
N ARG A 84 2.92 27.35 1.16
CA ARG A 84 3.58 27.64 -0.11
C ARG A 84 2.89 28.75 -0.90
N TYR A 85 1.56 28.83 -0.83
CA TYR A 85 0.77 29.80 -1.59
C TYR A 85 -0.11 30.66 -0.68
N LYS A 86 -0.33 31.93 -1.05
CA LYS A 86 -1.30 32.87 -0.43
C LYS A 86 -2.51 33.15 -1.31
N HIS A 87 -2.49 32.69 -2.55
CA HIS A 87 -3.63 32.73 -3.47
C HIS A 87 -3.83 31.39 -4.17
N ASN A 88 -5.05 31.16 -4.65
CA ASN A 88 -5.36 29.96 -5.40
C ASN A 88 -4.66 29.99 -6.78
N VAL A 89 -3.80 28.99 -7.02
CA VAL A 89 -3.00 28.90 -8.26
C VAL A 89 -3.67 28.01 -9.32
N TYR A 90 -4.41 26.98 -8.91
CA TYR A 90 -5.10 26.06 -9.82
C TYR A 90 -6.43 25.57 -9.20
N PRO A 91 -7.58 25.64 -9.92
CA PRO A 91 -7.76 26.16 -11.29
C PRO A 91 -7.62 27.70 -11.43
N GLY A 92 -7.30 28.42 -10.34
CA GLY A 92 -7.09 29.86 -10.33
C GLY A 92 -8.43 30.60 -10.28
N ARG A 93 -8.83 31.10 -9.10
CA ARG A 93 -10.07 31.86 -8.93
C ARG A 93 -9.78 33.29 -8.45
N PRO A 94 -10.25 34.32 -9.19
CA PRO A 94 -10.05 35.70 -8.77
C PRO A 94 -10.58 36.00 -7.37
N GLY A 95 -9.77 36.68 -6.57
CA GLY A 95 -10.08 37.05 -5.19
C GLY A 95 -10.07 35.90 -4.19
N GLN A 96 -9.59 34.70 -4.56
CA GLN A 96 -9.46 33.56 -3.66
C GLN A 96 -8.04 33.44 -3.07
N GLY A 97 -7.96 33.50 -1.74
CA GLY A 97 -6.76 33.21 -0.94
C GLY A 97 -6.73 31.75 -0.49
N THR A 98 -5.70 31.38 0.27
CA THR A 98 -5.40 30.00 0.67
C THR A 98 -5.14 29.81 2.17
N ALA A 99 -5.02 30.87 2.96
CA ALA A 99 -4.73 30.70 4.38
C ALA A 99 -5.94 30.15 5.15
N ASN A 100 -7.19 30.47 4.81
CA ASN A 100 -8.38 29.83 5.42
C ASN A 100 -9.67 30.19 4.67
N MET A 101 -10.12 29.34 3.74
CA MET A 101 -11.39 29.51 2.99
C MET A 101 -11.62 30.96 2.54
N GLN A 102 -10.53 31.59 2.09
CA GLN A 102 -10.43 33.01 1.77
C GLN A 102 -11.11 33.28 0.43
N MET A 103 -12.41 33.00 0.35
CA MET A 103 -13.25 33.37 -0.77
C MET A 103 -13.44 34.87 -0.81
N ALA A 104 -13.71 35.43 -2.00
CA ALA A 104 -13.76 36.88 -2.18
C ALA A 104 -14.73 37.59 -1.21
N ASN A 105 -15.89 36.98 -0.93
CA ASN A 105 -16.86 37.51 0.03
C ASN A 105 -16.29 37.57 1.45
N TYR A 106 -15.58 36.53 1.90
CA TYR A 106 -14.92 36.52 3.21
C TYR A 106 -13.70 37.45 3.25
N ASN A 107 -12.96 37.59 2.15
CA ASN A 107 -11.86 38.55 2.07
C ASN A 107 -12.37 39.99 2.19
N LEU A 108 -13.53 40.30 1.61
CA LEU A 108 -14.17 41.61 1.78
C LEU A 108 -14.62 41.83 3.24
N LEU A 109 -15.28 40.84 3.86
CA LEU A 109 -15.68 40.93 5.27
C LEU A 109 -14.47 41.09 6.20
N TYR A 110 -13.39 40.34 5.93
CA TYR A 110 -12.17 40.42 6.70
C TYR A 110 -11.47 41.77 6.51
N ALA A 111 -11.33 42.25 5.27
CA ALA A 111 -10.78 43.56 4.96
C ALA A 111 -11.54 44.70 5.67
N LYS A 112 -12.88 44.61 5.75
CA LYS A 112 -13.73 45.55 6.50
C LYS A 112 -13.52 45.50 8.02
N SER A 113 -13.05 44.37 8.55
CA SER A 113 -12.77 44.22 9.98
C SER A 113 -11.38 44.72 10.40
N LEU A 114 -10.48 44.99 9.45
CA LEU A 114 -9.09 45.37 9.69
C LEU A 114 -8.90 46.89 9.70
N ASP A 115 -8.34 47.41 10.79
CA ASP A 115 -7.94 48.82 10.88
C ASP A 115 -6.83 49.14 9.86
N GLY A 116 -6.97 50.27 9.15
CA GLY A 116 -6.07 50.66 8.06
C GLY A 116 -6.34 49.98 6.71
N VAL A 117 -7.23 48.98 6.67
CA VAL A 117 -7.69 48.32 5.44
C VAL A 117 -9.15 48.66 5.13
N LYS A 118 -10.02 48.75 6.15
CA LYS A 118 -11.47 48.96 6.00
C LYS A 118 -11.85 50.16 5.11
N ASP A 119 -11.10 51.25 5.18
CA ASP A 119 -11.38 52.47 4.41
C ASP A 119 -11.12 52.28 2.90
N LYS A 120 -10.28 51.29 2.52
CA LYS A 120 -9.93 50.99 1.12
C LYS A 120 -11.00 50.14 0.40
N VAL A 121 -11.94 49.58 1.16
CA VAL A 121 -13.03 48.74 0.66
C VAL A 121 -14.40 49.23 1.13
N ALA A 122 -14.47 50.46 1.66
CA ALA A 122 -15.70 51.04 2.20
C ALA A 122 -16.76 51.26 1.12
N ASP A 123 -16.34 51.45 -0.15
CA ASP A 123 -17.17 51.59 -1.34
C ASP A 123 -17.72 50.25 -1.86
N VAL A 124 -17.21 49.12 -1.37
CA VAL A 124 -17.56 47.79 -1.88
C VAL A 124 -18.59 47.12 -0.97
N GLU A 125 -19.86 47.09 -1.40
CA GLU A 125 -20.94 46.47 -0.62
C GLU A 125 -20.95 44.94 -0.76
N SER A 126 -20.86 44.42 -1.99
CA SER A 126 -20.80 42.99 -2.32
C SER A 126 -19.66 42.70 -3.30
N VAL A 127 -19.24 41.43 -3.37
CA VAL A 127 -18.30 40.92 -4.37
C VAL A 127 -18.97 40.43 -5.65
N ASP A 128 -20.30 40.29 -5.64
CA ASP A 128 -21.06 39.81 -6.79
C ASP A 128 -20.96 40.78 -7.97
N GLY A 129 -20.58 40.27 -9.13
CA GLY A 129 -20.42 41.06 -10.35
C GLY A 129 -19.17 41.95 -10.40
N LEU A 130 -18.28 41.89 -9.40
CA LEU A 130 -17.00 42.60 -9.48
C LEU A 130 -16.07 41.98 -10.53
N ALA A 131 -15.34 42.84 -11.23
CA ALA A 131 -14.31 42.41 -12.16
C ALA A 131 -13.16 41.66 -11.43
N PRO A 132 -12.51 40.67 -12.08
CA PRO A 132 -11.39 39.93 -11.50
C PRO A 132 -10.30 40.80 -10.85
N ASP A 133 -9.96 41.94 -11.45
CA ASP A 133 -8.93 42.85 -10.91
C ASP A 133 -9.34 43.48 -9.57
N LYS A 134 -10.62 43.81 -9.39
CA LYS A 134 -11.13 44.35 -8.11
C LYS A 134 -11.20 43.24 -7.04
N LEU A 135 -11.55 42.01 -7.43
CA LEU A 135 -11.52 40.85 -6.54
C LEU A 135 -10.09 40.55 -6.06
N ASN A 136 -9.12 40.55 -6.98
CA ASN A 136 -7.70 40.37 -6.67
C ASN A 136 -7.12 41.54 -5.86
N TYR A 137 -7.60 42.78 -6.10
CA TYR A 137 -7.24 43.92 -5.28
C TYR A 137 -7.68 43.72 -3.82
N ILE A 138 -8.93 43.29 -3.58
CA ILE A 138 -9.42 43.01 -2.22
C ILE A 138 -8.57 41.91 -1.55
N LEU A 139 -8.26 40.84 -2.26
CA LEU A 139 -7.37 39.79 -1.76
C LEU A 139 -5.98 40.34 -1.40
N SER A 140 -5.39 41.18 -2.26
CA SER A 140 -4.06 41.76 -2.02
C SER A 140 -3.96 42.57 -0.72
N LEU A 141 -5.08 43.12 -0.22
CA LEU A 141 -5.13 43.88 1.02
C LEU A 141 -5.01 42.98 2.27
N VAL A 142 -5.37 41.70 2.15
CA VAL A 142 -5.37 40.72 3.26
C VAL A 142 -4.26 39.66 3.14
N GLN A 143 -3.44 39.72 2.09
CA GLN A 143 -2.26 38.86 1.86
C GLN A 143 -0.97 39.21 2.63
N PRO A 144 -0.76 40.43 3.18
CA PRO A 144 0.37 40.67 4.08
C PRO A 144 0.38 39.65 5.22
N ASP A 145 1.56 39.17 5.63
CA ASP A 145 1.68 37.99 6.52
C ASP A 145 0.84 38.12 7.81
N GLU A 146 0.84 39.30 8.42
CA GLU A 146 0.07 39.55 9.64
C GLU A 146 -1.45 39.41 9.43
N HIS A 147 -1.96 39.75 8.25
CA HIS A 147 -3.38 39.60 7.91
C HIS A 147 -3.68 38.20 7.40
N ASN A 148 -2.83 37.65 6.54
CA ASN A 148 -3.01 36.34 5.93
C ASN A 148 -3.08 35.25 7.00
N PHE A 149 -2.12 35.22 7.92
CA PHE A 149 -2.11 34.22 9.00
C PHE A 149 -3.16 34.48 10.08
N ALA A 150 -3.72 35.69 10.15
CA ALA A 150 -4.83 36.03 11.03
C ALA A 150 -6.21 35.70 10.46
N SER A 151 -6.31 35.39 9.15
CA SER A 151 -7.59 35.07 8.50
C SER A 151 -8.26 33.81 9.07
N GLY A 152 -7.49 32.77 9.41
CA GLY A 152 -8.00 31.55 10.02
C GLY A 152 -8.60 31.76 11.41
N PRO A 153 -7.82 32.30 12.37
CA PRO A 153 -8.35 32.65 13.69
C PRO A 153 -9.52 33.64 13.63
N TRP A 154 -9.48 34.62 12.72
CA TRP A 154 -10.61 35.52 12.47
C TRP A 154 -11.86 34.76 12.03
N PHE A 155 -11.74 33.85 11.06
CA PHE A 155 -12.87 33.11 10.53
C PHE A 155 -13.52 32.24 11.61
N LEU A 156 -12.73 31.43 12.33
CA LEU A 156 -13.25 30.58 13.41
C LEU A 156 -13.98 31.39 14.49
N THR A 157 -13.53 32.61 14.78
CA THR A 157 -14.08 33.41 15.88
C THR A 157 -15.21 34.34 15.48
N THR A 158 -15.36 34.65 14.19
CA THR A 158 -16.35 35.62 13.70
C THR A 158 -17.39 35.03 12.75
N GLN A 159 -17.04 33.97 12.03
CA GLN A 159 -17.91 33.36 11.02
C GLN A 159 -18.52 32.03 11.52
N CYS A 160 -17.87 31.34 12.46
CA CYS A 160 -18.43 30.11 13.04
C CYS A 160 -19.33 30.36 14.26
N PRO A 161 -20.39 29.54 14.44
CA PRO A 161 -21.15 29.53 15.68
C PRO A 161 -20.27 29.21 16.89
N LYS A 162 -20.56 29.83 18.03
CA LYS A 162 -19.81 29.59 19.29
C LYS A 162 -19.71 28.10 19.66
N ALA A 163 -20.76 27.31 19.36
CA ALA A 163 -20.79 25.88 19.60
C ALA A 163 -19.65 25.10 18.93
N VAL A 164 -19.11 25.59 17.81
CA VAL A 164 -17.93 24.99 17.14
C VAL A 164 -16.70 25.09 18.03
N ARG A 165 -16.47 26.26 18.62
CA ARG A 165 -15.35 26.47 19.56
C ARG A 165 -15.55 25.65 20.84
N ASP A 166 -16.76 25.63 21.38
CA ASP A 166 -17.09 24.81 22.56
C ASP A 166 -16.83 23.31 22.27
N ALA A 167 -17.13 22.84 21.05
CA ALA A 167 -16.86 21.47 20.61
C ALA A 167 -15.34 21.20 20.48
N LEU A 168 -14.58 22.08 19.81
CA LEU A 168 -13.12 22.00 19.69
C LEU A 168 -12.42 21.91 21.05
N GLN A 169 -12.87 22.72 22.01
CA GLN A 169 -12.32 22.73 23.36
C GLN A 169 -12.62 21.42 24.13
N LYS A 170 -13.73 20.75 23.82
CA LYS A 170 -14.15 19.52 24.49
C LYS A 170 -13.55 18.25 23.87
N ASN A 171 -13.54 18.15 22.54
CA ASN A 171 -13.08 16.98 21.80
C ASN A 171 -12.61 17.42 20.40
N ILE A 172 -11.36 17.10 20.05
CA ILE A 172 -10.77 17.57 18.80
C ILE A 172 -11.46 17.00 17.57
N ASP A 173 -11.84 15.72 17.54
CA ASP A 173 -12.42 15.10 16.35
C ASP A 173 -13.84 15.63 16.06
N ALA A 174 -14.69 15.66 17.09
CA ALA A 174 -16.04 16.21 16.96
C ALA A 174 -16.03 17.72 16.72
N GLY A 175 -15.12 18.44 17.38
CA GLY A 175 -14.95 19.87 17.18
C GLY A 175 -14.40 20.22 15.81
N PHE A 176 -13.44 19.45 15.29
CA PHE A 176 -12.91 19.64 13.95
C PHE A 176 -13.97 19.31 12.90
N ALA A 177 -14.80 18.29 13.12
CA ALA A 177 -15.95 18.03 12.27
C ALA A 177 -16.95 19.18 12.22
N ALA A 178 -17.28 19.76 13.39
CA ALA A 178 -18.12 20.95 13.45
C ALA A 178 -17.45 22.18 12.80
N TYR A 179 -16.12 22.29 12.88
CA TYR A 179 -15.36 23.35 12.24
C TYR A 179 -15.36 23.22 10.72
N MET A 180 -15.15 22.02 10.19
CA MET A 180 -15.28 21.74 8.76
C MET A 180 -16.69 22.03 8.25
N ALA A 181 -17.73 21.62 8.98
CA ALA A 181 -19.11 21.96 8.65
C ALA A 181 -19.34 23.49 8.59
N CYS A 182 -18.79 24.24 9.55
CA CYS A 182 -18.82 25.70 9.53
C CYS A 182 -18.17 26.29 8.28
N VAL A 183 -17.02 25.76 7.86
CA VAL A 183 -16.34 26.24 6.65
C VAL A 183 -17.02 25.76 5.35
N GLY A 184 -18.18 25.11 5.43
CA GLY A 184 -18.94 24.65 4.27
C GLY A 184 -18.53 23.28 3.75
N ILE A 185 -17.76 22.52 4.53
CA ILE A 185 -17.40 21.13 4.27
C ILE A 185 -18.28 20.24 5.13
N ASP A 186 -19.32 19.68 4.55
CA ASP A 186 -20.26 18.83 5.28
C ASP A 186 -19.64 17.44 5.56
N ILE A 187 -18.94 17.28 6.69
CA ILE A 187 -18.46 15.96 7.11
C ILE A 187 -19.62 15.05 7.58
N ILE A 188 -20.85 15.56 7.73
CA ILE A 188 -21.95 14.74 8.27
C ILE A 188 -22.54 13.84 7.18
N ASN A 189 -22.50 14.26 5.91
CA ASN A 189 -22.89 13.44 4.75
C ASN A 189 -21.78 12.52 4.23
N HIS A 190 -20.57 12.66 4.78
CA HIS A 190 -19.60 11.59 4.80
C HIS A 190 -19.54 11.04 6.23
N ARG A 191 -20.54 10.20 6.60
CA ARG A 191 -20.22 9.11 7.55
C ARG A 191 -18.83 8.63 7.15
N PRO A 192 -17.81 8.64 8.03
CA PRO A 192 -16.51 8.10 7.64
C PRO A 192 -16.84 6.72 7.11
N ILE A 193 -16.74 6.57 5.78
CA ILE A 193 -17.02 5.30 5.13
C ILE A 193 -16.10 4.37 5.89
N PRO A 194 -16.62 3.35 6.58
CA PRO A 194 -15.79 2.50 7.41
C PRO A 194 -14.64 2.04 6.53
N LYS A 195 -13.47 2.65 6.74
CA LYS A 195 -12.30 2.44 5.88
C LYS A 195 -11.64 1.12 6.24
N HIS A 196 -12.27 0.34 7.11
CA HIS A 196 -11.85 -0.98 7.53
C HIS A 196 -13.11 -1.84 7.62
N PRO A 197 -13.01 -3.16 7.40
CA PRO A 197 -14.07 -4.06 7.80
C PRO A 197 -14.43 -3.81 9.28
N HIS A 198 -15.73 -3.90 9.58
CA HIS A 198 -16.22 -3.73 10.95
C HIS A 198 -15.61 -4.80 11.86
N GLU A 199 -15.54 -4.51 13.17
CA GLU A 199 -15.25 -5.57 14.13
C GLU A 199 -16.33 -6.66 14.02
N PRO A 200 -15.98 -7.95 14.24
CA PRO A 200 -16.99 -8.98 14.39
C PRO A 200 -17.90 -8.64 15.58
N GLU A 201 -19.18 -9.02 15.48
CA GLU A 201 -20.12 -8.86 16.58
C GLU A 201 -19.73 -9.75 17.76
N ASP A 202 -20.00 -9.28 18.99
CA ASP A 202 -19.77 -10.08 20.19
C ASP A 202 -20.80 -11.21 20.27
N GLU A 203 -20.30 -12.45 20.43
CA GLU A 203 -21.11 -13.65 20.59
C GLU A 203 -21.03 -14.15 22.03
N ASP A 204 -22.18 -14.28 22.71
CA ASP A 204 -22.24 -14.76 24.10
C ASP A 204 -22.05 -16.28 24.21
N ASP A 205 -22.42 -17.02 23.15
CA ASP A 205 -22.38 -18.48 23.11
C ASP A 205 -21.07 -19.03 22.50
N MET A 206 -20.70 -20.25 22.92
CA MET A 206 -19.52 -20.93 22.40
C MET A 206 -19.66 -21.26 20.91
N GLN A 207 -18.85 -20.63 20.08
CA GLN A 207 -18.80 -20.87 18.63
C GLN A 207 -17.91 -22.06 18.27
N SER A 208 -18.32 -22.86 17.28
CA SER A 208 -17.55 -24.02 16.81
C SER A 208 -16.55 -23.63 15.72
N ALA A 209 -15.26 -23.65 16.04
CA ALA A 209 -14.16 -23.42 15.09
C ALA A 209 -13.49 -24.74 14.60
N ARG A 210 -14.29 -25.76 14.26
CA ARG A 210 -13.80 -27.10 13.85
C ARG A 210 -13.74 -27.33 12.34
N ALA A 211 -14.27 -26.40 11.56
CA ALA A 211 -14.27 -26.43 10.10
C ALA A 211 -13.83 -25.05 9.59
N HIS A 212 -13.27 -25.03 8.38
CA HIS A 212 -12.98 -23.77 7.70
C HIS A 212 -14.30 -23.07 7.34
N GLY A 213 -14.31 -21.74 7.49
CA GLY A 213 -15.34 -20.91 6.88
C GLY A 213 -15.14 -20.81 5.37
N ASP A 214 -16.11 -20.22 4.68
CA ASP A 214 -16.06 -20.07 3.23
C ASP A 214 -14.91 -19.14 2.80
N LEU A 215 -14.27 -19.46 1.67
CA LEU A 215 -13.30 -18.60 1.01
C LEU A 215 -14.01 -17.42 0.35
N CYS A 216 -13.27 -16.34 0.05
CA CYS A 216 -13.88 -15.18 -0.62
C CYS A 216 -14.14 -15.47 -2.09
N LEU A 217 -15.25 -14.96 -2.63
CA LEU A 217 -15.55 -15.05 -4.06
C LEU A 217 -14.41 -14.50 -4.92
N VAL A 218 -14.08 -15.24 -5.97
CA VAL A 218 -12.92 -14.97 -6.81
C VAL A 218 -13.33 -14.65 -8.25
N THR A 219 -12.69 -13.65 -8.86
CA THR A 219 -12.91 -13.24 -10.25
C THR A 219 -12.83 -14.46 -11.19
N GLY A 220 -13.79 -14.60 -12.12
CA GLY A 220 -13.74 -15.66 -13.12
C GLY A 220 -14.42 -16.98 -12.70
N ASN A 221 -14.63 -17.23 -11.41
CA ASN A 221 -15.28 -18.45 -10.92
C ASN A 221 -16.81 -18.33 -10.84
N PRO A 222 -17.54 -19.46 -10.77
CA PRO A 222 -18.99 -19.44 -10.57
C PRO A 222 -19.34 -18.96 -9.18
N VAL A 223 -20.58 -18.53 -8.97
CA VAL A 223 -21.05 -18.16 -7.63
C VAL A 223 -21.53 -19.35 -6.84
N ASP A 224 -21.89 -20.43 -7.52
CA ASP A 224 -22.14 -21.73 -6.94
C ASP A 224 -20.85 -22.55 -6.74
N ASP A 225 -19.66 -21.92 -6.76
CA ASP A 225 -18.40 -22.57 -6.40
C ASP A 225 -18.45 -23.00 -4.93
N PRO A 226 -18.58 -24.30 -4.62
CA PRO A 226 -18.82 -24.75 -3.26
C PRO A 226 -17.70 -24.31 -2.31
N GLY A 227 -18.08 -23.72 -1.17
CA GLY A 227 -17.12 -23.23 -0.17
C GLY A 227 -16.60 -21.81 -0.43
N HIS A 228 -17.27 -21.01 -1.28
CA HIS A 228 -16.99 -19.60 -1.48
C HIS A 228 -18.22 -18.71 -1.19
N SER A 229 -18.00 -17.54 -0.60
CA SER A 229 -19.06 -16.60 -0.19
C SER A 229 -18.54 -15.15 -0.14
N GLU A 230 -19.46 -14.17 -0.08
CA GLU A 230 -19.12 -12.80 0.34
C GLU A 230 -18.89 -12.72 1.86
N ASP A 231 -19.59 -13.55 2.62
CA ASP A 231 -19.31 -13.79 4.04
C ASP A 231 -18.11 -14.74 4.15
N CYS A 232 -16.92 -14.17 4.06
CA CYS A 232 -15.69 -14.93 3.91
C CYS A 232 -14.56 -14.52 4.83
N LEU A 233 -14.70 -13.46 5.64
CA LEU A 233 -13.58 -12.89 6.43
C LEU A 233 -13.26 -13.73 7.69
N PHE A 234 -12.74 -14.93 7.46
CA PHE A 234 -12.36 -15.89 8.50
C PHE A 234 -10.85 -15.96 8.71
N ILE A 235 -10.45 -16.33 9.94
CA ILE A 235 -9.06 -16.57 10.35
C ILE A 235 -8.91 -17.98 10.90
N ASN A 236 -7.82 -18.66 10.54
CA ASN A 236 -7.50 -20.01 10.97
C ASN A 236 -6.25 -20.00 11.85
N VAL A 237 -6.30 -20.72 12.98
CA VAL A 237 -5.18 -20.85 13.92
C VAL A 237 -4.73 -22.31 13.98
N GLN A 238 -3.45 -22.56 13.71
CA GLN A 238 -2.82 -23.88 13.82
C GLN A 238 -1.66 -23.79 14.82
N ALA A 239 -1.84 -24.40 15.99
CA ALA A 239 -0.91 -24.29 17.11
C ALA A 239 -0.63 -25.68 17.74
N PRO A 240 0.53 -25.84 18.43
CA PRO A 240 0.81 -27.06 19.19
C PRO A 240 -0.25 -27.32 20.27
N SER A 241 -0.74 -28.55 20.40
CA SER A 241 -1.83 -28.88 21.34
C SER A 241 -1.47 -28.67 22.82
N ASN A 242 -0.18 -28.55 23.14
CA ASN A 242 0.32 -28.24 24.48
C ASN A 242 0.67 -26.75 24.68
N ALA A 243 0.43 -25.90 23.69
CA ALA A 243 0.59 -24.46 23.80
C ALA A 243 -0.38 -23.90 24.85
N LYS A 244 0.10 -22.94 25.63
CA LYS A 244 -0.65 -22.24 26.66
C LYS A 244 -0.48 -20.75 26.44
N GLU A 245 -1.34 -19.95 27.05
CA GLU A 245 -1.33 -18.49 26.88
C GLU A 245 0.04 -17.82 27.12
N LYS A 246 0.86 -18.41 28.00
CA LYS A 246 2.21 -17.91 28.34
C LYS A 246 3.35 -18.62 27.61
N SER A 247 3.05 -19.41 26.57
CA SER A 247 4.06 -20.12 25.80
C SER A 247 4.95 -19.19 24.97
N ASN A 248 4.45 -18.00 24.59
CA ASN A 248 5.16 -16.98 23.81
C ASN A 248 5.86 -17.57 22.56
N LEU A 249 5.12 -18.36 21.79
CA LEU A 249 5.64 -19.01 20.59
C LEU A 249 5.73 -18.00 19.43
N PRO A 250 6.78 -18.04 18.59
CA PRO A 250 6.81 -17.26 17.35
C PRO A 250 5.58 -17.52 16.49
N VAL A 251 5.07 -16.48 15.83
CA VAL A 251 3.85 -16.56 15.02
C VAL A 251 4.21 -16.36 13.55
N PHE A 252 3.79 -17.28 12.70
CA PHE A 252 3.87 -17.15 11.24
C PHE A 252 2.48 -16.85 10.68
N VAL A 253 2.27 -15.63 10.20
CA VAL A 253 1.05 -15.23 9.50
C VAL A 253 1.28 -15.38 8.01
N TYR A 254 0.51 -16.23 7.34
CA TYR A 254 0.63 -16.47 5.92
C TYR A 254 -0.53 -15.85 5.15
N VAL A 255 -0.19 -14.94 4.24
CA VAL A 255 -1.08 -14.32 3.25
C VAL A 255 -1.06 -15.20 2.01
N SER A 256 -2.14 -15.94 1.80
CA SER A 256 -2.30 -16.73 0.59
C SER A 256 -2.26 -15.83 -0.63
N GLY A 257 -1.77 -16.39 -1.74
CA GLY A 257 -1.77 -15.71 -3.01
C GLY A 257 -1.37 -16.69 -4.09
N ASP A 258 -1.98 -16.54 -5.25
CA ASP A 258 -1.87 -17.47 -6.34
C ASP A 258 -1.31 -16.80 -7.59
N GLY A 259 -0.49 -17.55 -8.33
CA GLY A 259 0.19 -17.05 -9.51
C GLY A 259 -0.76 -16.47 -10.55
N TYR A 260 -0.41 -15.27 -11.03
CA TYR A 260 -0.86 -14.56 -12.23
C TYR A 260 -2.35 -14.31 -12.48
N GLU A 261 -3.29 -15.02 -11.85
CA GLU A 261 -4.72 -14.93 -12.19
C GLU A 261 -5.64 -14.49 -11.04
N ASN A 262 -5.13 -14.32 -9.81
CA ASN A 262 -5.96 -14.02 -8.62
C ASN A 262 -7.11 -15.02 -8.37
N THR A 263 -7.15 -16.16 -9.07
CA THR A 263 -8.26 -17.14 -9.11
C THR A 263 -8.20 -18.22 -8.03
N ARG A 264 -7.18 -18.23 -7.17
CA ARG A 264 -6.86 -19.35 -6.26
C ARG A 264 -6.27 -18.90 -4.90
N ALA A 265 -6.64 -17.72 -4.41
CA ALA A 265 -6.31 -17.32 -3.04
C ALA A 265 -6.99 -18.27 -2.03
N ASP A 266 -6.28 -19.32 -1.62
CA ASP A 266 -6.78 -20.36 -0.71
C ASP A 266 -6.07 -20.25 0.66
N SER A 267 -6.83 -19.90 1.69
CA SER A 267 -6.31 -19.80 3.06
C SER A 267 -6.42 -21.11 3.84
N ASN A 268 -7.08 -22.15 3.30
CA ASN A 268 -7.33 -23.44 3.95
C ASN A 268 -6.10 -24.37 3.88
N VAL A 269 -4.94 -23.79 4.16
CA VAL A 269 -3.64 -24.47 4.13
C VAL A 269 -3.46 -25.33 5.38
N ASN A 270 -3.09 -26.59 5.20
CA ASN A 270 -2.73 -27.49 6.30
C ASN A 270 -1.24 -27.36 6.67
N ALA A 271 -0.95 -26.79 7.84
CA ALA A 271 0.38 -26.58 8.37
C ALA A 271 0.85 -27.72 9.32
N THR A 272 0.09 -28.81 9.47
CA THR A 272 0.42 -29.92 10.38
C THR A 272 1.82 -30.46 10.13
N HIS A 273 2.14 -30.82 8.88
CA HIS A 273 3.47 -31.35 8.55
C HIS A 273 4.59 -30.32 8.74
N LEU A 274 4.33 -29.05 8.46
CA LEU A 274 5.27 -27.97 8.69
C LEU A 274 5.61 -27.85 10.19
N LEU A 275 4.60 -27.91 11.07
CA LEU A 275 4.76 -27.86 12.52
C LEU A 275 5.48 -29.11 13.05
N GLU A 276 5.03 -30.31 12.67
CA GLU A 276 5.58 -31.60 13.12
C GLU A 276 7.06 -31.75 12.75
N ASN A 277 7.41 -31.43 11.50
CA ASN A 277 8.78 -31.58 11.01
C ASN A 277 9.77 -30.59 11.64
N ASN A 278 9.27 -29.51 12.25
CA ASN A 278 10.09 -28.41 12.75
C ASN A 278 9.94 -28.15 14.25
N GLY A 279 9.42 -29.14 14.98
CA GLY A 279 9.53 -29.22 16.44
C GLY A 279 8.36 -28.65 17.22
N MET A 280 7.20 -28.41 16.58
CA MET A 280 5.95 -28.00 17.24
C MET A 280 6.13 -26.80 18.19
N ASN A 281 6.85 -25.76 17.75
CA ASN A 281 7.26 -24.65 18.61
C ASN A 281 7.07 -23.25 18.00
N PHE A 282 6.06 -23.12 17.13
CA PHE A 282 5.57 -21.86 16.58
C PHE A 282 4.08 -22.02 16.24
N VAL A 283 3.38 -20.92 16.01
CA VAL A 283 1.96 -20.88 15.60
C VAL A 283 1.87 -20.46 14.15
N VAL A 284 0.96 -21.06 13.38
CA VAL A 284 0.66 -20.66 11.99
C VAL A 284 -0.74 -20.06 11.95
N ILE A 285 -0.85 -18.91 11.31
CA ILE A 285 -2.10 -18.21 11.03
C ILE A 285 -2.28 -18.10 9.53
N THR A 286 -3.48 -18.44 9.05
CA THR A 286 -3.93 -18.11 7.69
C THR A 286 -5.28 -17.41 7.81
N PHE A 287 -5.66 -16.63 6.81
CA PHE A 287 -6.92 -15.90 6.83
C PHE A 287 -7.36 -15.54 5.42
N ASN A 288 -8.65 -15.26 5.27
CA ASN A 288 -9.26 -14.79 4.03
C ASN A 288 -9.22 -13.26 3.95
N TYR A 289 -9.10 -12.74 2.73
CA TYR A 289 -9.26 -11.32 2.43
C TYR A 289 -10.01 -11.17 1.10
N ARG A 290 -10.77 -10.09 0.94
CA ARG A 290 -11.53 -9.88 -0.30
C ARG A 290 -10.59 -9.67 -1.49
N VAL A 291 -10.88 -10.34 -2.59
CA VAL A 291 -10.18 -10.24 -3.88
C VAL A 291 -11.13 -9.74 -4.97
N GLY A 292 -10.63 -9.55 -6.19
CA GLY A 292 -11.45 -9.14 -7.32
C GLY A 292 -12.17 -7.80 -7.08
N PRO A 293 -13.36 -7.59 -7.68
CA PRO A 293 -14.09 -6.34 -7.52
C PRO A 293 -14.53 -6.13 -6.06
N TYR A 294 -14.73 -7.19 -5.28
CA TYR A 294 -15.11 -7.10 -3.86
C TYR A 294 -14.01 -6.48 -2.98
N GLY A 295 -12.75 -6.72 -3.34
CA GLY A 295 -11.59 -6.20 -2.62
C GLY A 295 -11.04 -4.88 -3.15
N PHE A 296 -11.18 -4.62 -4.46
CA PHE A 296 -10.41 -3.55 -5.13
C PHE A 296 -11.22 -2.66 -6.09
N LEU A 297 -12.54 -2.82 -6.18
CA LEU A 297 -13.40 -1.84 -6.88
C LEU A 297 -13.41 -0.52 -6.10
N ILE A 298 -13.20 0.59 -6.81
CA ILE A 298 -13.21 1.93 -6.20
C ILE A 298 -14.08 2.90 -6.98
N LYS A 299 -14.72 3.84 -6.29
CA LYS A 299 -15.48 4.95 -6.88
C LYS A 299 -15.00 6.27 -6.32
N GLY A 300 -13.96 6.83 -6.93
CA GLY A 300 -13.34 8.08 -6.50
C GLY A 300 -13.06 8.11 -4.99
N ASN A 301 -13.12 9.30 -4.39
CA ASN A 301 -12.85 9.49 -2.96
C ASN A 301 -14.04 9.12 -2.04
N ASN A 302 -15.17 8.68 -2.61
CA ASN A 302 -16.42 8.44 -1.89
C ASN A 302 -16.63 6.95 -1.54
N THR A 303 -15.59 6.11 -1.64
CA THR A 303 -15.63 4.70 -1.23
C THR A 303 -14.37 4.31 -0.46
N SER A 304 -14.47 3.28 0.39
CA SER A 304 -13.28 2.65 0.95
C SER A 304 -12.50 1.96 -0.18
N THR A 305 -11.26 2.40 -0.37
CA THR A 305 -10.30 1.89 -1.35
C THR A 305 -9.51 0.72 -0.77
N ASN A 306 -8.90 -0.13 -1.61
CA ASN A 306 -7.98 -1.18 -1.16
C ASN A 306 -8.56 -2.08 -0.03
N ASN A 307 -9.84 -2.44 -0.12
CA ASN A 307 -10.54 -3.22 0.92
C ASN A 307 -9.84 -4.56 1.20
N GLY A 308 -9.34 -5.24 0.17
CA GLY A 308 -8.54 -6.47 0.35
C GLY A 308 -7.25 -6.27 1.17
N ILE A 309 -6.62 -5.10 1.10
CA ILE A 309 -5.46 -4.75 1.96
C ILE A 309 -5.93 -4.41 3.37
N ARG A 310 -7.05 -3.69 3.50
CA ARG A 310 -7.62 -3.32 4.81
C ARG A 310 -8.11 -4.55 5.59
N ASP A 311 -8.59 -5.58 4.91
CA ASP A 311 -8.92 -6.88 5.49
C ASP A 311 -7.68 -7.54 6.09
N GLN A 312 -6.54 -7.51 5.38
CA GLN A 312 -5.26 -8.03 5.88
C GLN A 312 -4.73 -7.22 7.08
N VAL A 313 -4.89 -5.89 7.06
CA VAL A 313 -4.57 -5.04 8.21
C VAL A 313 -5.41 -5.45 9.43
N LYS A 314 -6.71 -5.70 9.23
CA LYS A 314 -7.61 -6.14 10.31
C LYS A 314 -7.23 -7.52 10.85
N ALA A 315 -6.89 -8.46 9.99
CA ALA A 315 -6.41 -9.78 10.41
C ALA A 315 -5.13 -9.69 11.23
N LEU A 316 -4.19 -8.80 10.86
CA LEU A 316 -2.99 -8.55 11.66
C LEU A 316 -3.30 -7.89 13.00
N ASP A 317 -4.25 -6.94 13.05
CA ASP A 317 -4.71 -6.34 14.31
C ASP A 317 -5.33 -7.41 15.22
N TRP A 318 -6.13 -8.31 14.66
CA TRP A 318 -6.67 -9.47 15.39
C TRP A 318 -5.55 -10.36 15.94
N VAL A 319 -4.54 -10.70 15.13
CA VAL A 319 -3.39 -11.50 15.57
C VAL A 319 -2.68 -10.82 16.75
N ASN A 320 -2.38 -9.52 16.63
CA ASN A 320 -1.69 -8.78 17.68
C ASN A 320 -2.49 -8.72 18.99
N ASN A 321 -3.82 -8.67 18.90
CA ASN A 321 -4.68 -8.59 20.06
C ASN A 321 -4.95 -9.96 20.71
N PHE A 322 -5.09 -11.04 19.93
CA PHE A 322 -5.67 -12.30 20.42
C PHE A 322 -4.75 -13.52 20.34
N ILE A 323 -3.64 -13.47 19.59
CA ILE A 323 -2.82 -14.68 19.36
C ILE A 323 -2.21 -15.27 20.63
N HIS A 324 -2.04 -14.44 21.65
CA HIS A 324 -1.56 -14.87 22.96
C HIS A 324 -2.47 -15.90 23.61
N HIS A 325 -3.78 -15.88 23.40
CA HIS A 325 -4.69 -16.93 23.90
C HIS A 325 -4.40 -18.31 23.30
N PHE A 326 -3.82 -18.37 22.11
CA PHE A 326 -3.39 -19.60 21.43
C PHE A 326 -1.91 -19.92 21.69
N GLY A 327 -1.26 -19.17 22.59
CA GLY A 327 0.13 -19.34 23.01
C GLY A 327 1.17 -18.70 22.09
N GLY A 328 0.75 -17.93 21.08
CA GLY A 328 1.65 -17.14 20.24
C GLY A 328 2.12 -15.86 20.92
N ASP A 329 3.28 -15.35 20.53
CA ASP A 329 3.82 -14.07 20.98
C ASP A 329 3.43 -12.96 19.99
N PRO A 330 2.54 -12.02 20.34
CA PRO A 330 2.20 -10.89 19.47
C PRO A 330 3.40 -9.98 19.21
N LYS A 331 4.49 -10.06 19.99
CA LYS A 331 5.74 -9.32 19.75
C LYS A 331 6.71 -10.04 18.83
N HIS A 332 6.39 -11.24 18.36
CA HIS A 332 7.21 -12.01 17.43
C HIS A 332 6.35 -12.58 16.29
N VAL A 333 5.78 -11.69 15.49
CA VAL A 333 4.97 -12.03 14.32
C VAL A 333 5.79 -11.88 13.05
N VAL A 334 5.96 -12.96 12.28
CA VAL A 334 6.53 -12.93 10.93
C VAL A 334 5.39 -13.09 9.93
N ILE A 335 5.25 -12.14 9.02
CA ILE A 335 4.26 -12.22 7.93
C ILE A 335 4.93 -12.75 6.67
N GLY A 336 4.33 -13.74 6.01
CA GLY A 336 4.81 -14.25 4.74
C GLY A 336 3.68 -14.38 3.72
N GLY A 337 4.03 -14.43 2.44
CA GLY A 337 3.05 -14.66 1.39
C GLY A 337 3.71 -15.12 0.09
N SER A 338 2.88 -15.56 -0.85
CA SER A 338 3.29 -15.98 -2.20
C SER A 338 2.57 -15.19 -3.28
N GLY A 339 3.27 -14.83 -4.35
CA GLY A 339 2.69 -14.13 -5.50
C GLY A 339 2.01 -12.83 -5.13
N ILE A 340 0.70 -12.74 -5.36
CA ILE A 340 -0.05 -11.52 -5.01
C ILE A 340 -0.16 -11.36 -3.49
N GLY A 341 -0.18 -12.45 -2.73
CA GLY A 341 -0.01 -12.42 -1.28
C GLY A 341 1.37 -11.86 -0.89
N ALA A 342 2.44 -12.23 -1.59
CA ALA A 342 3.77 -11.66 -1.38
C ALA A 342 3.86 -10.18 -1.78
N GLN A 343 3.18 -9.76 -2.85
CA GLN A 343 3.01 -8.35 -3.21
C GLN A 343 2.30 -7.59 -2.09
N ASN A 344 1.24 -8.16 -1.52
CA ASN A 344 0.51 -7.54 -0.41
C ASN A 344 1.37 -7.45 0.85
N VAL A 345 2.23 -8.44 1.12
CA VAL A 345 3.24 -8.34 2.19
C VAL A 345 4.18 -7.15 1.97
N LEU A 346 4.63 -6.90 0.74
CA LEU A 346 5.44 -5.72 0.43
C LEU A 346 4.65 -4.42 0.59
N ILE A 347 3.37 -4.40 0.19
CA ILE A 347 2.49 -3.25 0.44
C ILE A 347 2.37 -2.99 1.94
N LEU A 348 2.04 -4.00 2.75
CA LEU A 348 1.93 -3.89 4.21
C LEU A 348 3.25 -3.42 4.87
N LEU A 349 4.39 -3.74 4.25
CA LEU A 349 5.71 -3.22 4.63
C LEU A 349 5.86 -1.73 4.30
N THR A 350 5.48 -1.31 3.09
CA THR A 350 5.63 0.07 2.59
C THR A 350 4.53 1.03 3.02
N MET A 351 3.41 0.54 3.56
CA MET A 351 2.37 1.35 4.21
C MET A 351 2.89 2.09 5.46
N GLN A 352 4.04 1.68 6.01
CA GLN A 352 4.48 2.08 7.35
C GLN A 352 5.61 3.11 7.28
N LYS A 353 5.31 4.37 7.61
CA LYS A 353 6.30 5.47 7.69
C LYS A 353 7.29 5.31 8.86
N SER A 354 6.82 4.74 9.98
CA SER A 354 7.61 4.57 11.20
C SER A 354 6.76 3.88 12.27
N SER A 355 7.25 2.74 12.80
CA SER A 355 6.75 2.01 13.97
C SER A 355 5.24 1.71 13.99
N ASN A 356 4.79 0.73 13.19
CA ASN A 356 3.60 -0.03 13.50
C ASN A 356 3.99 -1.49 13.78
N HIS A 357 3.75 -1.96 15.00
CA HIS A 357 4.35 -3.18 15.58
C HIS A 357 3.68 -4.49 15.14
N ARG A 358 2.98 -4.51 14.00
CA ARG A 358 2.15 -5.67 13.61
C ARG A 358 2.95 -6.92 13.29
N PHE A 359 4.19 -6.75 12.83
CA PHE A 359 5.12 -7.83 12.52
C PHE A 359 6.57 -7.38 12.72
N THR A 360 7.45 -8.35 12.92
CA THR A 360 8.88 -8.17 13.21
C THR A 360 9.78 -8.75 12.13
N GLY A 361 9.21 -9.33 11.07
CA GLY A 361 9.94 -9.83 9.91
C GLY A 361 8.97 -10.19 8.78
N ILE A 362 9.48 -10.22 7.55
CA ILE A 362 8.67 -10.61 6.38
C ILE A 362 9.30 -11.72 5.54
N ILE A 363 8.46 -12.50 4.85
CA ILE A 363 8.87 -13.46 3.81
C ILE A 363 8.04 -13.20 2.54
N ALA A 364 8.68 -12.77 1.45
CA ALA A 364 8.01 -12.49 0.20
C ALA A 364 8.44 -13.49 -0.88
N GLU A 365 7.57 -14.47 -1.17
CA GLU A 365 7.81 -15.51 -2.18
C GLU A 365 7.29 -15.11 -3.55
N SER A 366 8.21 -14.88 -4.49
CA SER A 366 7.91 -14.44 -5.86
C SER A 366 6.97 -13.19 -5.91
N PRO A 367 7.27 -12.09 -5.19
CA PRO A 367 6.41 -10.91 -5.13
C PRO A 367 6.40 -10.11 -6.43
N SER A 368 5.21 -9.79 -6.92
CA SER A 368 5.02 -9.01 -8.14
C SER A 368 5.17 -7.51 -7.85
N PHE A 369 6.07 -6.82 -8.56
CA PHE A 369 6.14 -5.35 -8.53
C PHE A 369 5.25 -4.75 -9.64
N ALA A 370 3.93 -4.87 -9.42
CA ALA A 370 2.84 -4.02 -9.94
C ALA A 370 3.15 -2.67 -10.61
N PRO A 371 2.76 -2.32 -11.87
CA PRO A 371 2.21 -1.00 -12.07
C PRO A 371 1.01 -0.85 -11.15
N MET A 372 1.06 0.16 -10.30
CA MET A 372 -0.06 0.50 -9.43
C MET A 372 -0.82 1.64 -10.06
N LEU A 373 -2.13 1.45 -10.22
CA LEU A 373 -2.98 2.52 -10.72
C LEU A 373 -3.08 3.65 -9.70
N ASN A 374 -3.24 4.88 -10.17
CA ASN A 374 -3.74 5.96 -9.33
C ASN A 374 -5.29 5.99 -9.33
N MET A 375 -5.86 6.81 -8.44
CA MET A 375 -7.32 6.99 -8.32
C MET A 375 -8.01 7.37 -9.64
N THR A 376 -7.36 8.16 -10.51
CA THR A 376 -7.94 8.57 -11.81
C THR A 376 -8.02 7.42 -12.79
N GLU A 377 -6.96 6.61 -12.89
CA GLU A 377 -6.92 5.44 -13.76
C GLU A 377 -7.90 4.36 -13.29
N ALA A 378 -8.01 4.17 -11.98
CA ALA A 378 -8.92 3.20 -11.40
C ALA A 378 -10.40 3.64 -11.50
N ASP A 379 -10.71 4.94 -11.49
CA ASP A 379 -12.04 5.47 -11.81
C ASP A 379 -12.49 5.14 -13.25
N VAL A 380 -11.56 5.14 -14.22
CA VAL A 380 -11.86 4.70 -15.59
C VAL A 380 -12.30 3.24 -15.61
N ARG A 381 -11.60 2.36 -14.85
CA ARG A 381 -11.97 0.94 -14.73
C ARG A 381 -13.32 0.76 -14.05
N TYR A 382 -13.59 1.54 -13.01
CA TYR A 382 -14.88 1.56 -12.33
C TYR A 382 -16.02 1.88 -13.28
N ARG A 383 -15.91 2.97 -14.05
CA ARG A 383 -16.96 3.38 -15.00
C ARG A 383 -17.20 2.35 -16.09
N GLU A 384 -16.16 1.63 -16.52
CA GLU A 384 -16.32 0.55 -17.49
C GLU A 384 -17.04 -0.66 -16.88
N PHE A 385 -16.70 -1.03 -15.65
CA PHE A 385 -17.40 -2.10 -14.94
C PHE A 385 -18.86 -1.75 -14.63
N VAL A 386 -19.15 -0.49 -14.26
CA VAL A 386 -20.51 0.02 -14.07
C VAL A 386 -21.39 -0.18 -15.30
N LYS A 387 -20.85 0.03 -16.52
CA LYS A 387 -21.58 -0.27 -17.76
C LYS A 387 -21.81 -1.76 -17.94
N GLN A 388 -20.79 -2.58 -17.67
CA GLN A 388 -20.88 -4.03 -17.84
C GLN A 388 -21.94 -4.68 -16.93
N VAL A 389 -22.11 -4.14 -15.72
CA VAL A 389 -23.15 -4.60 -14.77
C VAL A 389 -24.50 -3.90 -14.96
N GLY A 390 -24.64 -3.00 -15.95
CA GLY A 390 -25.90 -2.31 -16.23
C GLY A 390 -26.29 -1.23 -15.21
N CYS A 391 -25.32 -0.66 -14.49
CA CYS A 391 -25.52 0.38 -13.48
C CYS A 391 -25.18 1.80 -13.97
N ASP A 392 -25.06 2.01 -15.28
CA ASP A 392 -24.66 3.28 -15.90
C ASP A 392 -25.81 4.29 -16.12
N GLY A 393 -27.03 3.90 -15.78
CA GLY A 393 -28.23 4.72 -15.93
C GLY A 393 -28.72 4.88 -17.37
N THR A 394 -28.09 4.22 -18.36
CA THR A 394 -28.43 4.38 -19.80
C THR A 394 -28.89 3.11 -20.48
N THR A 395 -28.72 1.95 -19.85
CA THR A 395 -28.96 0.64 -20.49
C THR A 395 -30.35 0.06 -20.15
N GLU A 396 -31.28 0.22 -21.09
CA GLU A 396 -32.40 -0.73 -21.27
C GLU A 396 -31.83 -1.90 -22.10
N TYR A 397 -31.51 -3.04 -21.46
CA TYR A 397 -31.50 -4.44 -21.96
C TYR A 397 -30.37 -5.30 -21.33
N GLY A 398 -30.79 -6.35 -20.58
CA GLY A 398 -29.92 -7.46 -20.17
C GLY A 398 -30.31 -8.14 -18.84
N LEU A 399 -31.31 -9.03 -18.86
CA LEU A 399 -31.77 -9.97 -17.80
C LEU A 399 -32.55 -9.49 -16.57
N LEU A 400 -32.45 -8.25 -16.07
CA LEU A 400 -33.32 -7.79 -14.98
C LEU A 400 -33.83 -6.37 -15.20
N SER A 401 -35.14 -6.25 -15.42
CA SER A 401 -35.84 -4.95 -15.46
C SER A 401 -35.79 -4.32 -14.06
N ARG A 402 -35.04 -3.22 -13.91
CA ARG A 402 -35.03 -2.39 -12.69
C ARG A 402 -35.32 -0.94 -13.06
N SER A 403 -36.03 -0.23 -12.17
CA SER A 403 -36.39 1.18 -12.35
C SER A 403 -35.14 2.06 -12.42
N PRO A 404 -35.14 3.15 -13.21
CA PRO A 404 -34.03 4.08 -13.27
C PRO A 404 -33.79 4.69 -11.88
N ILE A 405 -32.58 4.49 -11.34
CA ILE A 405 -32.11 5.24 -10.18
C ILE A 405 -31.69 6.62 -10.71
N GLU A 406 -32.05 7.68 -10.00
CA GLU A 406 -31.78 9.07 -10.41
C GLU A 406 -30.34 9.28 -10.91
N ASN A 407 -30.20 10.07 -11.97
CA ASN A 407 -28.92 10.33 -12.62
C ASN A 407 -27.93 11.01 -11.65
N GLY A 408 -26.89 10.30 -11.23
CA GLY A 408 -25.79 10.81 -10.38
C GLY A 408 -24.75 9.73 -10.06
N GLU A 409 -23.48 10.07 -9.82
CA GLU A 409 -22.43 9.06 -9.57
C GLU A 409 -22.69 8.19 -8.33
N ASP A 410 -23.43 8.69 -7.32
CA ASP A 410 -23.92 7.94 -6.14
C ASP A 410 -24.91 6.83 -6.47
N SER A 411 -25.71 6.96 -7.53
CA SER A 411 -26.67 5.92 -7.91
C SER A 411 -26.04 4.68 -8.50
N SER A 412 -24.86 4.78 -9.13
CA SER A 412 -24.15 3.63 -9.72
C SER A 412 -23.65 2.62 -8.68
N LEU A 413 -23.12 3.11 -7.55
CA LEU A 413 -22.65 2.23 -6.46
C LEU A 413 -23.83 1.62 -5.69
N GLU A 414 -24.88 2.41 -5.46
CA GLU A 414 -26.12 1.88 -4.86
C GLU A 414 -26.78 0.81 -5.73
N CYS A 415 -26.74 0.99 -7.06
CA CYS A 415 -27.15 -0.04 -8.01
C CYS A 415 -26.34 -1.32 -7.81
N MET A 416 -25.01 -1.22 -7.82
CA MET A 416 -24.14 -2.39 -7.70
C MET A 416 -24.29 -3.14 -6.37
N ARG A 417 -24.49 -2.44 -5.26
CA ARG A 417 -24.76 -3.08 -3.95
C ARG A 417 -26.09 -3.84 -3.88
N LYS A 418 -27.01 -3.60 -4.83
CA LYS A 418 -28.29 -4.33 -4.95
C LYS A 418 -28.20 -5.52 -5.91
N LEU A 419 -27.08 -5.67 -6.61
CA LEU A 419 -26.81 -6.83 -7.45
C LEU A 419 -26.51 -8.03 -6.57
N SER A 420 -26.88 -9.23 -7.02
CA SER A 420 -26.41 -10.46 -6.40
C SER A 420 -24.93 -10.68 -6.72
N ALA A 421 -24.25 -11.48 -5.88
CA ALA A 421 -22.92 -12.00 -6.17
C ALA A 421 -22.85 -12.63 -7.58
N GLU A 422 -23.92 -13.31 -8.02
CA GLU A 422 -24.02 -13.94 -9.34
C GLU A 422 -23.94 -12.94 -10.48
N GLU A 423 -24.68 -11.83 -10.37
CA GLU A 423 -24.64 -10.75 -11.35
C GLU A 423 -23.24 -10.12 -11.45
N ILE A 424 -22.59 -9.86 -10.30
CA ILE A 424 -21.25 -9.27 -10.23
C ILE A 424 -20.19 -10.22 -10.81
N GLN A 425 -20.24 -11.51 -10.45
CA GLN A 425 -19.28 -12.51 -10.92
C GLN A 425 -19.45 -12.82 -12.41
N ALA A 426 -20.69 -12.86 -12.92
CA ALA A 426 -20.95 -13.02 -14.35
C ALA A 426 -20.39 -11.87 -15.18
N ALA A 427 -20.55 -10.62 -14.72
CA ALA A 427 -19.93 -9.46 -15.36
C ALA A 427 -18.40 -9.52 -15.28
N SER A 428 -17.85 -9.86 -14.11
CA SER A 428 -16.40 -9.92 -13.91
C SER A 428 -15.71 -11.02 -14.73
N ARG A 429 -16.42 -12.09 -15.11
CA ARG A 429 -15.93 -13.13 -16.04
C ARG A 429 -15.76 -12.64 -17.47
N ASN A 430 -16.67 -11.78 -17.93
CA ASN A 430 -16.70 -11.27 -19.31
C ASN A 430 -15.90 -9.97 -19.49
N ALA A 431 -15.35 -9.44 -18.40
CA ALA A 431 -14.63 -8.18 -18.36
C ALA A 431 -13.27 -8.28 -19.05
N THR A 432 -13.24 -8.16 -20.38
CA THR A 432 -12.02 -7.81 -21.12
C THR A 432 -11.71 -6.34 -20.88
N LEU A 433 -11.19 -6.02 -19.68
CA LEU A 433 -10.91 -4.63 -19.28
C LEU A 433 -9.64 -4.05 -19.93
N SER A 434 -9.13 -4.67 -21.00
CA SER A 434 -8.01 -4.15 -21.77
C SER A 434 -8.17 -4.41 -23.27
N ASN A 435 -7.72 -3.43 -24.08
CA ASN A 435 -7.64 -3.53 -25.54
C ASN A 435 -6.49 -4.45 -26.00
N LEU A 436 -5.72 -4.98 -25.05
CA LEU A 436 -4.59 -5.86 -25.28
C LEU A 436 -5.17 -7.26 -25.48
N LYS A 437 -4.90 -7.87 -26.63
CA LYS A 437 -5.26 -9.28 -26.92
C LYS A 437 -4.49 -10.29 -26.04
N VAL A 438 -3.95 -9.85 -24.90
CA VAL A 438 -3.20 -10.66 -23.96
C VAL A 438 -4.10 -10.95 -22.76
N PRO A 439 -4.58 -12.19 -22.59
CA PRO A 439 -5.35 -12.62 -21.41
C PRO A 439 -4.52 -12.56 -20.12
N PRO A 440 -5.16 -12.52 -18.95
CA PRO A 440 -5.71 -11.32 -18.34
C PRO A 440 -4.91 -10.97 -17.08
N TRP A 441 -4.43 -9.74 -16.97
CA TRP A 441 -4.10 -9.22 -15.65
C TRP A 441 -5.42 -8.97 -14.93
N ASP A 442 -5.56 -9.45 -13.70
CA ASP A 442 -6.74 -9.12 -12.90
C ASP A 442 -6.85 -7.57 -12.85
N PRO A 443 -7.93 -6.98 -13.38
CA PRO A 443 -8.12 -5.53 -13.34
C PRO A 443 -8.26 -5.01 -11.91
N TRP A 444 -8.48 -5.90 -10.95
CA TRP A 444 -8.71 -5.63 -9.55
C TRP A 444 -7.43 -5.89 -8.74
N LEU A 445 -6.58 -4.86 -8.66
CA LEU A 445 -5.34 -4.89 -7.89
C LEU A 445 -5.27 -3.71 -6.93
N PRO A 446 -4.39 -3.78 -5.90
CA PRO A 446 -4.11 -2.63 -5.05
C PRO A 446 -3.68 -1.41 -5.87
N LEU A 447 -4.13 -0.23 -5.44
CA LEU A 447 -3.91 1.05 -6.13
C LEU A 447 -3.40 2.12 -5.16
N ILE A 448 -2.78 3.15 -5.71
CA ILE A 448 -2.34 4.33 -4.96
C ILE A 448 -3.58 5.17 -4.65
N ASP A 449 -3.95 5.21 -3.36
CA ASP A 449 -5.12 5.92 -2.85
C ASP A 449 -4.77 7.11 -1.96
N ASP A 450 -3.48 7.43 -1.84
CA ASP A 450 -2.94 8.51 -1.01
C ASP A 450 -3.36 8.41 0.48
N ASP A 451 -3.82 7.24 0.92
CA ASP A 451 -4.27 6.94 2.29
C ASP A 451 -3.49 5.76 2.87
N VAL A 452 -3.84 4.53 2.46
CA VAL A 452 -3.08 3.33 2.88
C VAL A 452 -1.86 3.15 1.97
N ILE A 453 -2.00 3.37 0.68
CA ILE A 453 -0.93 3.22 -0.31
C ILE A 453 -0.66 4.59 -0.92
N VAL A 454 0.48 5.18 -0.54
CA VAL A 454 0.84 6.55 -0.91
C VAL A 454 1.73 6.64 -2.16
N ASP A 455 2.31 5.53 -2.60
CA ASP A 455 3.18 5.47 -3.79
C ASP A 455 3.37 4.00 -4.23
N THR A 456 4.08 3.78 -5.33
CA THR A 456 4.47 2.44 -5.79
C THR A 456 5.37 1.74 -4.78
N ILE A 457 5.44 0.40 -4.84
CA ILE A 457 6.31 -0.37 -3.94
C ILE A 457 7.77 0.09 -4.11
N SER A 458 8.27 0.23 -5.34
CA SER A 458 9.68 0.63 -5.56
C SER A 458 9.94 2.07 -5.12
N ASN A 459 9.02 3.01 -5.35
CA ASN A 459 9.19 4.39 -4.90
C ASN A 459 9.22 4.49 -3.38
N ASN A 460 8.34 3.76 -2.68
CA ASN A 460 8.36 3.69 -1.23
C ASN A 460 9.70 3.16 -0.69
N PHE A 461 10.26 2.11 -1.31
CA PHE A 461 11.63 1.69 -0.99
C PHE A 461 12.65 2.80 -1.26
N GLY A 462 12.62 3.43 -2.44
CA GLY A 462 13.55 4.51 -2.81
C GLY A 462 13.50 5.73 -1.88
N GLN A 463 12.35 6.00 -1.27
CA GLN A 463 12.11 7.10 -0.33
C GLN A 463 12.31 6.69 1.14
N SER A 464 12.75 5.46 1.41
CA SER A 464 12.86 4.92 2.78
C SER A 464 11.54 4.89 3.56
N HIS A 465 10.43 4.76 2.85
CA HIS A 465 9.07 4.68 3.39
C HIS A 465 8.63 3.21 3.54
N TYR A 466 9.14 2.55 4.59
CA TYR A 466 8.80 1.16 4.89
C TYR A 466 9.20 0.76 6.32
N ALA A 467 8.60 -0.32 6.83
CA ALA A 467 8.97 -0.90 8.13
C ALA A 467 10.38 -1.52 8.10
N ARG A 468 11.22 -1.16 9.07
CA ARG A 468 12.62 -1.60 9.13
C ARG A 468 12.76 -2.95 9.84
N VAL A 469 12.35 -4.04 9.19
CA VAL A 469 12.40 -5.41 9.73
C VAL A 469 13.28 -6.35 8.89
N PRO A 470 13.83 -7.43 9.47
CA PRO A 470 14.43 -8.52 8.72
C PRO A 470 13.50 -9.07 7.63
N PHE A 471 14.05 -9.48 6.48
CA PHE A 471 13.24 -10.04 5.43
C PHE A 471 13.94 -11.05 4.54
N MET A 472 13.17 -12.04 4.09
CA MET A 472 13.50 -12.97 3.02
C MET A 472 12.68 -12.61 1.79
N ILE A 473 13.31 -12.51 0.63
CA ILE A 473 12.64 -12.24 -0.64
C ILE A 473 13.32 -13.02 -1.77
N GLY A 474 12.54 -13.53 -2.72
CA GLY A 474 13.09 -14.22 -3.87
C GLY A 474 12.00 -14.56 -4.87
N ASN A 475 12.39 -15.24 -5.93
CA ASN A 475 11.46 -15.64 -6.98
C ASN A 475 11.87 -16.98 -7.61
N ILE A 476 10.96 -17.60 -8.34
CA ILE A 476 11.31 -18.72 -9.23
C ILE A 476 12.10 -18.24 -10.45
N VAL A 477 12.85 -19.15 -11.08
CA VAL A 477 13.35 -18.94 -12.45
C VAL A 477 12.20 -18.93 -13.44
N ASN A 478 12.35 -18.14 -14.50
CA ASN A 478 11.36 -17.96 -15.54
C ASN A 478 9.99 -17.64 -14.92
N ASN A 479 9.91 -16.59 -14.10
CA ASN A 479 8.65 -16.17 -13.49
C ASN A 479 7.81 -15.38 -14.50
N SER A 480 7.41 -16.02 -15.61
CA SER A 480 6.62 -15.40 -16.68
C SER A 480 5.37 -16.24 -16.97
N PRO A 481 4.30 -15.63 -17.49
CA PRO A 481 3.10 -16.38 -17.84
C PRO A 481 3.34 -17.35 -19.00
N GLU A 482 2.56 -18.44 -19.06
CA GLU A 482 2.76 -19.54 -20.01
C GLU A 482 2.79 -19.09 -21.49
N PHE A 483 2.08 -18.00 -21.83
CA PHE A 483 2.08 -17.43 -23.18
C PHE A 483 3.40 -16.71 -23.55
N ALA A 484 4.21 -16.29 -22.57
CA ALA A 484 5.54 -15.74 -22.83
C ALA A 484 6.53 -16.80 -23.38
N TYR A 485 6.14 -18.09 -23.36
CA TYR A 485 6.93 -19.22 -23.86
C TYR A 485 6.46 -19.75 -25.22
N HIS A 486 5.58 -19.05 -25.93
CA HIS A 486 5.11 -19.54 -27.23
C HIS A 486 6.29 -19.76 -28.21
N ARG A 487 6.43 -21.01 -28.70
CA ARG A 487 7.43 -21.35 -29.73
C ARG A 487 7.18 -20.49 -30.96
N GLY A 488 8.16 -19.65 -31.31
CA GLY A 488 8.09 -18.77 -32.48
C GLY A 488 7.94 -17.28 -32.17
N SER A 489 7.82 -16.88 -30.90
CA SER A 489 7.80 -15.45 -30.53
C SER A 489 9.02 -14.71 -31.06
N THR A 490 8.82 -13.45 -31.43
CA THR A 490 9.80 -12.54 -32.00
C THR A 490 10.25 -11.49 -30.98
N THR A 491 11.26 -10.68 -31.32
CA THR A 491 11.66 -9.55 -30.47
C THR A 491 10.56 -8.48 -30.48
N GLU A 492 9.86 -8.36 -31.60
CA GLU A 492 8.71 -7.47 -31.79
C GLU A 492 7.54 -7.87 -30.88
N ASP A 493 7.23 -9.17 -30.78
CA ASP A 493 6.22 -9.67 -29.83
C ASP A 493 6.62 -9.36 -28.37
N SER A 494 7.92 -9.34 -28.10
CA SER A 494 8.45 -8.97 -26.78
C SER A 494 8.20 -7.51 -26.47
N ILE A 495 8.46 -6.64 -27.45
CA ILE A 495 8.25 -5.20 -27.33
C ILE A 495 6.76 -4.90 -27.19
N GLU A 496 5.90 -5.54 -27.99
CA GLU A 496 4.45 -5.37 -27.89
C GLU A 496 3.94 -5.79 -26.51
N TYR A 497 4.40 -6.94 -25.99
CA TYR A 497 4.05 -7.40 -24.65
C TYR A 497 4.54 -6.45 -23.54
N MET A 498 5.78 -5.95 -23.62
CA MET A 498 6.31 -5.04 -22.61
C MET A 498 5.64 -3.66 -22.66
N HIS A 499 5.27 -3.18 -23.84
CA HIS A 499 4.49 -1.95 -24.01
C HIS A 499 3.06 -2.12 -23.50
N ALA A 500 2.46 -3.30 -23.71
CA ALA A 500 1.17 -3.65 -23.14
C ALA A 500 1.21 -3.59 -21.60
N LEU A 501 2.28 -4.13 -21.00
CA LEU A 501 2.45 -4.16 -19.54
C LEU A 501 2.80 -2.78 -18.97
N TYR A 502 3.54 -1.96 -19.72
CA TYR A 502 4.01 -0.64 -19.32
C TYR A 502 3.71 0.39 -20.42
N PRO A 503 2.45 0.85 -20.54
CA PRO A 503 1.98 1.69 -21.66
C PRO A 503 2.63 3.07 -21.71
N ASN A 504 3.29 3.50 -20.64
CA ASN A 504 3.98 4.80 -20.54
C ASN A 504 5.46 4.72 -20.94
N LEU A 505 5.98 3.54 -21.33
CA LEU A 505 7.32 3.41 -21.92
C LEU A 505 7.37 4.10 -23.29
N LEU A 506 8.44 4.85 -23.55
CA LEU A 506 8.63 5.50 -24.85
C LEU A 506 9.14 4.48 -25.88
N PRO A 507 8.94 4.72 -27.20
CA PRO A 507 9.49 3.86 -28.24
C PRO A 507 10.99 3.58 -28.08
N LYS A 508 11.78 4.59 -27.74
CA LYS A 508 13.21 4.45 -27.45
C LYS A 508 13.52 3.54 -26.25
N ASP A 509 12.66 3.53 -25.22
CA ASP A 509 12.86 2.70 -24.03
C ASP A 509 12.63 1.22 -24.40
N LEU A 510 11.66 0.96 -25.28
CA LEU A 510 11.35 -0.37 -25.81
C LEU A 510 12.44 -0.90 -26.76
N GLU A 511 13.03 -0.02 -27.60
CA GLU A 511 14.14 -0.36 -28.49
C GLU A 511 15.38 -0.86 -27.73
N GLU A 512 15.59 -0.40 -26.49
CA GLU A 512 16.70 -0.84 -25.63
C GLU A 512 16.51 -2.27 -25.06
N ILE A 513 15.28 -2.81 -25.03
CA ILE A 513 14.99 -4.16 -24.49
C ILE A 513 15.66 -5.24 -25.34
N GLY A 514 15.60 -5.14 -26.67
CA GLY A 514 16.15 -6.13 -27.59
C GLY A 514 17.66 -6.36 -27.39
N PRO A 515 18.51 -5.32 -27.38
CA PRO A 515 19.93 -5.42 -27.09
C PRO A 515 20.26 -5.93 -25.67
N MET A 516 19.41 -5.62 -24.67
CA MET A 516 19.59 -6.08 -23.29
C MET A 516 19.30 -7.59 -23.14
N TYR A 517 18.35 -8.10 -23.93
CA TYR A 517 17.87 -9.48 -23.89
C TYR A 517 17.99 -10.14 -25.27
N PRO A 518 19.21 -10.30 -25.82
CA PRO A 518 19.40 -10.82 -27.17
C PRO A 518 18.87 -12.26 -27.27
N LYS A 519 18.36 -12.64 -28.46
CA LYS A 519 17.93 -14.02 -28.71
C LYS A 519 19.12 -14.97 -28.52
N HIS A 520 19.05 -15.84 -27.52
CA HIS A 520 19.96 -16.96 -27.40
C HIS A 520 19.36 -18.19 -28.09
N THR A 521 20.07 -18.74 -29.09
CA THR A 521 19.73 -20.04 -29.66
C THR A 521 20.14 -21.11 -28.66
N LEU A 522 19.20 -21.61 -27.85
CA LEU A 522 19.45 -22.82 -27.07
C LEU A 522 19.62 -24.01 -28.02
N LYS A 523 20.51 -24.95 -27.66
CA LYS A 523 20.88 -26.15 -28.46
C LYS A 523 19.69 -27.04 -28.87
N HIS A 524 18.48 -26.79 -28.36
CA HIS A 524 17.31 -27.68 -28.52
C HIS A 524 16.01 -26.98 -28.97
N GLY A 525 16.07 -25.81 -29.60
CA GLY A 525 14.94 -25.29 -30.40
C GLY A 525 13.77 -24.65 -29.62
N GLN A 526 14.02 -24.14 -28.41
CA GLN A 526 13.06 -23.29 -27.68
C GLN A 526 13.12 -21.84 -28.19
N GLY A 527 11.98 -21.14 -28.20
CA GLY A 527 11.84 -19.75 -28.67
C GLY A 527 12.66 -18.74 -27.83
N PRO A 528 12.69 -17.45 -28.19
CA PRO A 528 13.55 -16.50 -27.50
C PRO A 528 13.12 -16.28 -26.05
N GLU A 529 13.99 -16.64 -25.10
CA GLU A 529 13.87 -16.34 -23.66
C GLU A 529 13.78 -14.83 -23.35
N THR A 530 13.88 -13.97 -24.38
CA THR A 530 13.83 -12.51 -24.31
C THR A 530 12.61 -11.99 -23.53
N ILE A 531 11.39 -12.45 -23.85
CA ILE A 531 10.16 -12.00 -23.14
C ILE A 531 10.21 -12.43 -21.68
N SER A 532 10.53 -13.70 -21.45
CA SER A 532 10.52 -14.26 -20.10
C SER A 532 11.56 -13.59 -19.20
N ASN A 533 12.77 -13.37 -19.71
CA ASN A 533 13.85 -12.73 -18.97
C ASN A 533 13.57 -11.25 -18.72
N ALA A 534 13.07 -10.52 -19.73
CA ALA A 534 12.69 -9.11 -19.60
C ALA A 534 11.54 -8.94 -18.59
N HIS A 535 10.49 -9.76 -18.69
CA HIS A 535 9.39 -9.76 -17.75
C HIS A 535 9.88 -10.06 -16.32
N GLN A 536 10.58 -11.18 -16.13
CA GLN A 536 11.11 -11.57 -14.83
C GLN A 536 11.97 -10.48 -14.19
N ASP A 537 12.93 -9.92 -14.93
CA ASP A 537 13.82 -8.90 -14.40
C ASP A 537 13.07 -7.61 -14.07
N SER A 538 12.18 -7.16 -14.96
CA SER A 538 11.39 -5.94 -14.77
C SER A 538 10.47 -6.03 -13.55
N ARG A 539 9.97 -7.23 -13.24
CA ARG A 539 8.81 -7.42 -12.37
C ARG A 539 9.10 -8.08 -11.04
N TYR A 540 10.16 -8.88 -10.96
CA TYR A 540 10.47 -9.71 -9.79
C TYR A 540 11.92 -9.50 -9.34
N THR A 541 12.87 -9.87 -10.19
CA THR A 541 14.28 -9.99 -9.79
C THR A 541 14.91 -8.63 -9.47
N CYS A 542 14.79 -7.65 -10.36
CA CYS A 542 15.48 -6.38 -10.18
C CYS A 542 14.87 -5.47 -9.11
N PRO A 543 13.54 -5.35 -8.99
CA PRO A 543 12.94 -4.64 -7.87
C PRO A 543 13.26 -5.27 -6.50
N ALA A 544 13.29 -6.62 -6.39
CA ALA A 544 13.71 -7.29 -5.16
C ALA A 544 15.18 -7.00 -4.78
N LEU A 545 16.08 -7.01 -5.77
CA LEU A 545 17.47 -6.59 -5.58
C LEU A 545 17.59 -5.13 -5.14
N PHE A 546 16.77 -4.25 -5.72
CA PHE A 546 16.72 -2.84 -5.36
C PHE A 546 16.23 -2.63 -3.92
N ALA A 547 15.18 -3.33 -3.50
CA ALA A 547 14.69 -3.33 -2.12
C ALA A 547 15.79 -3.76 -1.12
N ALA A 548 16.51 -4.86 -1.41
CA ALA A 548 17.65 -5.31 -0.60
C ALA A 548 18.80 -4.30 -0.56
N GLU A 549 19.05 -3.61 -1.68
CA GLU A 549 20.06 -2.56 -1.74
C GLU A 549 19.72 -1.36 -0.87
N VAL A 550 18.51 -0.82 -0.99
CA VAL A 550 18.07 0.34 -0.20
C VAL A 550 18.04 0.01 1.29
N MET A 551 17.52 -1.16 1.68
CA MET A 551 17.49 -1.54 3.09
C MET A 551 18.88 -1.64 3.71
N LYS A 552 19.85 -2.14 2.94
CA LYS A 552 21.26 -2.17 3.38
C LYS A 552 21.87 -0.76 3.48
N GLN A 553 21.50 0.17 2.60
CA GLN A 553 21.91 1.58 2.69
C GLN A 553 21.37 2.25 3.97
N GLU A 554 20.16 1.88 4.40
CA GLU A 554 19.51 2.33 5.63
C GLU A 554 19.98 1.60 6.91
N GLY A 555 21.01 0.76 6.81
CA GLY A 555 21.62 0.06 7.94
C GLY A 555 20.91 -1.22 8.38
N ILE A 556 19.99 -1.76 7.57
CA ILE A 556 19.31 -3.03 7.84
C ILE A 556 20.14 -4.16 7.23
N ASP A 557 20.80 -4.93 8.09
CA ASP A 557 21.74 -5.97 7.69
C ASP A 557 21.11 -7.35 7.47
N SER A 558 19.78 -7.44 7.52
CA SER A 558 19.01 -8.70 7.61
C SER A 558 18.16 -8.93 6.36
N ALA A 559 18.78 -8.86 5.19
CA ALA A 559 18.15 -9.13 3.89
C ALA A 559 18.72 -10.43 3.28
N TRP A 560 17.84 -11.37 2.93
CA TRP A 560 18.22 -12.64 2.32
C TRP A 560 17.50 -12.84 0.99
N LEU A 561 18.28 -12.96 -0.08
CA LEU A 561 17.77 -13.20 -1.43
C LEU A 561 17.84 -14.67 -1.79
N TYR A 562 16.83 -15.17 -2.50
CA TYR A 562 16.91 -16.49 -3.12
C TYR A 562 16.39 -16.54 -4.56
N LEU A 563 16.76 -17.61 -5.26
CA LEU A 563 16.20 -18.01 -6.54
C LEU A 563 15.76 -19.47 -6.46
N TRP A 564 14.51 -19.75 -6.79
CA TRP A 564 13.97 -21.10 -6.82
C TRP A 564 14.11 -21.71 -8.22
N GLN A 565 15.01 -22.68 -8.36
CA GLN A 565 15.36 -23.36 -9.61
C GLN A 565 15.16 -24.89 -9.46
N VAL A 566 14.03 -25.29 -8.89
CA VAL A 566 13.65 -26.70 -8.74
C VAL A 566 12.67 -27.07 -9.85
N GLU A 567 13.08 -27.98 -10.72
CA GLU A 567 12.32 -28.37 -11.91
C GLU A 567 11.29 -29.46 -11.60
N GLU A 568 10.12 -29.33 -12.19
CA GLU A 568 8.95 -30.12 -11.80
C GLU A 568 8.66 -31.31 -12.73
N ARG A 569 9.25 -31.35 -13.93
CA ARG A 569 9.06 -32.39 -14.96
C ARG A 569 10.41 -32.83 -15.55
N GLU A 570 10.48 -34.08 -16.01
CA GLU A 570 11.65 -34.66 -16.71
C GLU A 570 11.65 -34.42 -18.24
N ILE A 571 10.67 -33.69 -18.75
CA ILE A 571 10.50 -33.46 -20.18
C ILE A 571 11.45 -32.32 -20.61
N GLN A 572 11.88 -32.34 -21.87
CA GLN A 572 12.73 -31.34 -22.56
C GLN A 572 12.33 -29.85 -22.38
N ASP A 573 11.21 -29.56 -21.72
CA ASP A 573 10.73 -28.23 -21.36
C ASP A 573 10.60 -28.16 -19.80
N ALA A 574 11.70 -27.89 -19.10
CA ALA A 574 11.73 -27.74 -17.65
C ALA A 574 10.89 -26.52 -17.21
N VAL A 575 9.70 -26.77 -16.66
CA VAL A 575 8.83 -25.72 -16.12
C VAL A 575 9.01 -25.63 -14.60
N VAL A 576 9.20 -24.40 -14.11
CA VAL A 576 9.15 -24.06 -12.70
C VAL A 576 7.91 -23.19 -12.49
N ARG A 577 7.07 -23.55 -11.54
CA ARG A 577 5.80 -22.87 -11.24
C ARG A 577 5.82 -22.34 -9.82
N GLN A 578 5.41 -21.08 -9.72
CA GLN A 578 5.33 -20.34 -8.47
C GLN A 578 4.46 -21.05 -7.41
N ASN A 579 3.36 -21.67 -7.84
CA ASN A 579 2.47 -22.40 -6.92
C ASN A 579 3.15 -23.64 -6.32
N ILE A 580 4.10 -24.27 -7.01
CA ILE A 580 4.80 -25.45 -6.50
C ILE A 580 5.91 -25.06 -5.53
N GLU A 581 6.66 -23.99 -5.82
CA GLU A 581 7.55 -23.38 -4.82
C GLU A 581 6.79 -23.22 -3.50
N THR A 582 5.66 -22.51 -3.55
CA THR A 582 4.81 -22.24 -2.38
C THR A 582 4.36 -23.54 -1.70
N ALA A 583 3.83 -24.48 -2.47
CA ALA A 583 3.34 -25.77 -1.96
C ALA A 583 4.41 -26.58 -1.21
N THR A 584 5.69 -26.48 -1.60
CA THR A 584 6.78 -27.20 -0.90
C THR A 584 6.96 -26.75 0.56
N LEU A 585 6.49 -25.56 0.96
CA LEU A 585 6.53 -25.14 2.36
C LEU A 585 5.60 -26.00 3.23
N TRP A 586 4.41 -26.30 2.73
CA TRP A 586 3.36 -26.99 3.48
C TRP A 586 3.54 -28.51 3.50
N GLY A 587 4.29 -29.04 2.54
CA GLY A 587 4.57 -30.47 2.43
C GLY A 587 3.45 -31.23 1.69
N ARG A 588 3.30 -32.52 1.96
CA ARG A 588 2.22 -33.33 1.37
C ARG A 588 0.91 -33.09 2.13
N PRO A 589 -0.27 -33.04 1.48
CA PRO A 589 -0.50 -33.28 0.06
C PRO A 589 -0.34 -32.03 -0.83
N ALA A 590 0.08 -30.86 -0.32
CA ALA A 590 0.12 -29.61 -1.09
C ALA A 590 0.96 -29.69 -2.38
N VAL A 591 1.99 -30.53 -2.42
CA VAL A 591 2.81 -30.80 -3.64
C VAL A 591 2.17 -31.78 -4.66
N SER A 592 0.85 -32.02 -4.60
CA SER A 592 0.11 -33.01 -5.39
C SER A 592 0.23 -32.85 -6.92
N PHE A 593 0.62 -31.67 -7.41
CA PHE A 593 0.72 -31.35 -8.84
C PHE A 593 1.92 -31.98 -9.59
N SER A 594 2.89 -32.58 -8.88
CA SER A 594 3.95 -33.41 -9.48
C SER A 594 4.32 -34.57 -8.55
N PRO A 595 3.44 -35.59 -8.41
CA PRO A 595 3.57 -36.60 -7.39
C PRO A 595 4.89 -37.37 -7.50
N GLY A 596 5.39 -37.66 -8.71
CA GLY A 596 6.58 -38.50 -8.89
C GLY A 596 7.88 -37.93 -8.33
N ARG A 597 8.12 -36.62 -8.49
CA ARG A 597 9.41 -36.01 -8.10
C ARG A 597 9.51 -35.69 -6.61
N TYR A 598 8.41 -35.27 -6.00
CA TYR A 598 8.35 -34.94 -4.56
C TYR A 598 7.84 -36.11 -3.71
N SER A 599 7.77 -37.33 -4.28
CA SER A 599 7.48 -38.58 -3.55
C SER A 599 8.68 -39.20 -2.91
N GLU A 600 8.40 -40.11 -1.98
CA GLU A 600 9.39 -41.04 -1.47
C GLU A 600 10.13 -41.72 -2.63
N GLY A 601 11.45 -41.62 -2.65
CA GLY A 601 12.32 -42.08 -3.74
C GLY A 601 12.42 -41.15 -4.95
N GLY A 602 11.72 -40.02 -4.95
CA GLY A 602 11.75 -39.01 -6.02
C GLY A 602 12.94 -38.06 -5.91
N VAL A 603 13.40 -37.51 -7.04
CA VAL A 603 14.58 -36.63 -7.08
C VAL A 603 14.45 -35.36 -6.22
N ASN A 604 13.23 -34.90 -5.95
CA ASN A 604 12.96 -33.71 -5.15
C ASN A 604 12.30 -34.04 -3.80
N GLU A 605 12.41 -35.27 -3.34
CA GLU A 605 11.88 -35.73 -2.04
C GLU A 605 12.34 -34.84 -0.87
N ASP A 606 13.61 -34.45 -0.87
CA ASP A 606 14.22 -33.65 0.20
C ASP A 606 13.94 -32.14 0.11
N VAL A 607 13.43 -31.66 -1.03
CA VAL A 607 13.24 -30.22 -1.29
C VAL A 607 12.26 -29.56 -0.30
N PRO A 608 11.06 -30.12 -0.02
CA PRO A 608 10.15 -29.55 0.97
C PRO A 608 10.79 -29.40 2.36
N PHE A 609 11.47 -30.44 2.84
CA PHE A 609 12.12 -30.45 4.15
C PHE A 609 13.24 -29.39 4.25
N LEU A 610 14.00 -29.21 3.17
CA LEU A 610 15.02 -28.17 3.10
C LEU A 610 14.39 -26.76 3.13
N LYS A 611 13.32 -26.50 2.38
CA LYS A 611 12.61 -25.22 2.40
C LYS A 611 12.04 -24.93 3.78
N GLN A 612 11.31 -25.90 4.34
CA GLN A 612 10.73 -25.81 5.68
C GLN A 612 11.74 -25.40 6.74
N ARG A 613 12.97 -25.92 6.68
CA ARG A 613 14.01 -25.56 7.65
C ARG A 613 14.44 -24.09 7.57
N TYR A 614 14.69 -23.55 6.38
CA TYR A 614 15.06 -22.12 6.26
C TYR A 614 13.92 -21.20 6.69
N TRP A 615 12.70 -21.47 6.23
CA TRP A 615 11.53 -20.65 6.53
C TRP A 615 11.21 -20.66 8.02
N THR A 616 11.15 -21.85 8.65
CA THR A 616 10.86 -21.94 10.09
C THR A 616 12.00 -21.39 10.94
N SER A 617 13.27 -21.52 10.52
CA SER A 617 14.39 -20.85 11.20
C SER A 617 14.20 -19.34 11.22
N PHE A 618 13.80 -18.75 10.09
CA PHE A 618 13.52 -17.33 10.00
C PHE A 618 12.29 -16.91 10.82
N VAL A 619 11.19 -17.66 10.74
CA VAL A 619 10.00 -17.43 11.57
C VAL A 619 10.35 -17.40 13.06
N LYS A 620 11.22 -18.30 13.52
CA LYS A 620 11.54 -18.45 14.95
C LYS A 620 12.63 -17.51 15.46
N SER A 621 13.47 -16.97 14.56
CA SER A 621 14.70 -16.27 14.98
C SER A 621 15.08 -15.05 14.15
N LEU A 622 14.29 -14.72 13.13
CA LEU A 622 14.55 -13.66 12.15
C LEU A 622 15.89 -13.83 11.39
N ASP A 623 16.44 -15.05 11.39
CA ASP A 623 17.61 -15.46 10.63
C ASP A 623 17.38 -16.89 10.07
N PRO A 624 17.47 -17.09 8.74
CA PRO A 624 17.23 -18.41 8.15
C PRO A 624 18.32 -19.42 8.50
N ASN A 625 19.41 -19.02 9.16
CA ASN A 625 20.55 -19.87 9.47
C ASN A 625 20.63 -20.36 10.93
N THR A 626 19.81 -19.85 11.84
CA THR A 626 19.93 -20.18 13.28
C THR A 626 19.81 -21.68 13.52
N ASP A 627 18.82 -22.32 12.91
CA ASP A 627 18.59 -23.76 13.02
C ASP A 627 19.45 -24.60 12.05
N THR A 628 20.30 -23.95 11.24
CA THR A 628 21.18 -24.58 10.24
C THR A 628 22.64 -24.64 10.70
N LYS A 629 23.05 -23.82 11.67
CA LYS A 629 24.41 -23.78 12.24
C LYS A 629 24.82 -25.08 12.97
N ARG A 630 23.87 -25.97 13.28
CA ARG A 630 24.14 -27.25 13.95
C ARG A 630 24.25 -28.38 12.92
N LYS A 631 25.47 -28.55 12.37
CA LYS A 631 25.97 -29.65 11.49
C LYS A 631 25.65 -29.48 10.00
N ASP A 632 26.59 -29.92 9.15
CA ASP A 632 26.50 -29.99 7.68
C ASP A 632 25.27 -30.78 7.13
N SER A 633 24.49 -31.38 8.03
CA SER A 633 23.17 -31.96 7.76
C SER A 633 22.22 -31.67 8.92
N SER A 634 21.01 -31.20 8.61
CA SER A 634 19.93 -30.97 9.56
C SER A 634 18.88 -32.06 9.42
N LYS A 635 18.40 -32.62 10.54
CA LYS A 635 17.27 -33.54 10.54
C LYS A 635 15.97 -32.73 10.56
N VAL A 636 15.12 -32.91 9.55
CA VAL A 636 13.81 -32.25 9.41
C VAL A 636 12.79 -33.37 9.16
N GLY A 637 11.90 -33.61 10.11
CA GLY A 637 11.08 -34.83 10.11
C GLY A 637 11.96 -36.10 9.98
N PRO A 638 11.66 -37.02 9.04
CA PRO A 638 12.47 -38.22 8.80
C PRO A 638 13.75 -37.97 7.97
N HIS A 639 13.90 -36.79 7.34
CA HIS A 639 14.94 -36.53 6.34
C HIS A 639 16.19 -35.89 6.94
N LYS A 640 17.34 -36.14 6.29
CA LYS A 640 18.60 -35.42 6.54
C LYS A 640 18.89 -34.52 5.35
N VAL A 641 18.70 -33.21 5.51
CA VAL A 641 18.93 -32.24 4.44
C VAL A 641 20.28 -31.53 4.62
N LYS A 642 20.96 -31.26 3.51
CA LYS A 642 22.21 -30.50 3.49
C LYS A 642 21.91 -29.03 3.23
N LEU A 643 22.33 -28.16 4.15
CA LEU A 643 22.02 -26.73 4.10
C LEU A 643 23.29 -25.93 3.84
N THR A 644 23.26 -25.11 2.80
CA THR A 644 24.29 -24.12 2.53
C THR A 644 24.02 -22.86 3.33
N HIS A 645 25.05 -22.25 3.92
CA HIS A 645 24.85 -21.00 4.65
C HIS A 645 24.23 -19.93 3.73
N TRP A 646 23.06 -19.41 4.12
CA TRP A 646 22.36 -18.38 3.39
C TRP A 646 22.94 -17.02 3.75
N GLU A 647 23.83 -16.55 2.90
CA GLU A 647 24.51 -15.27 3.06
C GLU A 647 23.51 -14.10 2.96
N ARG A 648 23.71 -13.11 3.83
CA ARG A 648 23.01 -11.83 3.73
C ARG A 648 23.47 -11.07 2.49
N TRP A 649 22.55 -10.38 1.85
CA TRP A 649 22.88 -9.55 0.70
C TRP A 649 23.77 -8.37 1.10
N ARG A 650 24.81 -8.08 0.31
CA ARG A 650 25.68 -6.91 0.47
C ARG A 650 26.08 -6.32 -0.89
N PRO A 651 26.31 -5.00 -1.00
CA PRO A 651 26.75 -4.38 -2.26
C PRO A 651 28.04 -4.99 -2.84
N GLN A 652 28.98 -5.35 -1.96
CA GLN A 652 30.27 -5.94 -2.33
C GLN A 652 30.18 -7.43 -2.64
N ARG A 653 29.14 -8.11 -2.16
CA ARG A 653 28.92 -9.55 -2.31
C ARG A 653 27.43 -9.78 -2.47
N ARG A 654 26.96 -9.65 -3.71
CA ARG A 654 25.53 -9.63 -4.07
C ARG A 654 25.01 -11.07 -4.12
N ALA A 655 25.09 -11.75 -2.98
CA ALA A 655 24.78 -13.15 -2.87
C ALA A 655 23.26 -13.39 -2.85
N ARG A 656 22.85 -14.50 -3.47
CA ARG A 656 21.54 -15.13 -3.27
C ARG A 656 21.72 -16.64 -3.06
N LEU A 657 20.78 -17.28 -2.38
CA LEU A 657 20.72 -18.74 -2.29
C LEU A 657 19.89 -19.30 -3.44
N VAL A 658 20.42 -20.28 -4.17
CA VAL A 658 19.72 -20.94 -5.27
C VAL A 658 19.28 -22.34 -4.83
N PHE A 659 18.00 -22.63 -4.93
CA PHE A 659 17.41 -23.95 -4.66
C PHE A 659 17.37 -24.76 -5.95
N ARG A 660 17.81 -26.03 -5.92
CA ARG A 660 17.90 -26.90 -7.10
C ARG A 660 17.30 -28.27 -6.82
N ASN A 661 17.10 -29.04 -7.90
CA ASN A 661 16.71 -30.44 -7.81
C ASN A 661 17.64 -31.23 -6.86
N GLY A 662 17.15 -32.32 -6.28
CA GLY A 662 17.97 -33.13 -5.36
C GLY A 662 18.07 -32.57 -3.94
N GLY A 663 17.32 -31.51 -3.60
CA GLY A 663 17.47 -30.84 -2.31
C GLY A 663 18.80 -30.11 -2.17
N GLU A 664 19.35 -29.61 -3.28
CA GLU A 664 20.61 -28.86 -3.27
C GLU A 664 20.38 -27.36 -3.08
N THR A 665 21.24 -26.72 -2.29
CA THR A 665 21.31 -25.26 -2.19
C THR A 665 22.72 -24.76 -2.45
N LYS A 666 22.84 -23.64 -3.19
CA LYS A 666 24.13 -23.04 -3.54
C LYS A 666 24.07 -21.52 -3.46
N VAL A 667 25.16 -20.89 -2.98
CA VAL A 667 25.31 -19.43 -3.08
C VAL A 667 25.74 -19.04 -4.50
N GLU A 668 25.06 -18.05 -5.06
CA GLU A 668 25.36 -17.46 -6.36
C GLU A 668 25.51 -15.93 -6.25
N ASP A 669 26.43 -15.36 -7.01
CA ASP A 669 26.60 -13.90 -7.11
C ASP A 669 25.71 -13.32 -8.23
N THR A 670 24.94 -12.29 -7.89
CA THR A 670 24.02 -11.61 -8.82
C THR A 670 24.68 -10.44 -9.57
N GLY A 671 26.01 -10.38 -9.66
CA GLY A 671 26.75 -9.31 -10.31
C GLY A 671 26.45 -9.19 -11.80
N HIS A 672 26.11 -10.29 -12.46
CA HIS A 672 25.68 -10.32 -13.86
C HIS A 672 24.38 -9.52 -14.11
N LEU A 673 23.51 -9.38 -13.09
CA LEU A 673 22.25 -8.61 -13.17
C LEU A 673 22.43 -7.10 -12.99
N ARG A 674 23.65 -6.60 -12.75
CA ARG A 674 23.89 -5.17 -12.52
C ARG A 674 23.40 -4.30 -13.68
N TRP A 675 23.65 -4.73 -14.90
CA TRP A 675 23.29 -3.99 -16.10
C TRP A 675 21.77 -3.99 -16.35
N SER A 676 21.14 -5.17 -16.34
CA SER A 676 19.67 -5.27 -16.52
C SER A 676 18.91 -4.56 -15.41
N CYS A 677 19.33 -4.69 -14.15
CA CYS A 677 18.64 -4.01 -13.06
C CYS A 677 18.87 -2.49 -13.04
N SER A 678 20.02 -2.00 -13.52
CA SER A 678 20.20 -0.55 -13.72
C SER A 678 19.32 -0.01 -14.84
N PHE A 679 19.13 -0.81 -15.90
CA PHE A 679 18.21 -0.51 -16.99
C PHE A 679 16.77 -0.39 -16.49
N TRP A 680 16.23 -1.41 -15.81
CA TRP A 680 14.87 -1.39 -15.29
C TRP A 680 14.65 -0.32 -14.22
N LYS A 681 15.63 -0.08 -13.34
CA LYS A 681 15.54 0.99 -12.34
C LYS A 681 15.42 2.37 -12.98
N ARG A 682 16.07 2.62 -14.12
CA ARG A 682 15.91 3.89 -14.85
C ARG A 682 14.50 4.06 -15.44
N LEU A 683 13.87 2.96 -15.84
CA LEU A 683 12.54 2.96 -16.45
C LEU A 683 11.40 2.93 -15.42
N SER A 684 11.68 2.62 -14.15
CA SER A 684 10.65 2.44 -13.12
C SER A 684 9.64 3.60 -13.00
N PRO A 685 10.02 4.89 -13.13
CA PRO A 685 9.04 5.97 -13.05
C PRO A 685 8.01 5.93 -14.20
N ARG A 686 8.43 5.52 -15.41
CA ARG A 686 7.50 5.34 -16.54
C ARG A 686 6.74 4.02 -16.45
N MET A 687 7.28 3.02 -15.76
CA MET A 687 6.60 1.75 -15.57
C MET A 687 5.56 1.81 -14.44
N HIS A 688 5.56 2.87 -13.62
CA HIS A 688 4.70 3.03 -12.44
C HIS A 688 4.89 1.90 -11.40
N ILE A 689 6.13 1.41 -11.24
CA ILE A 689 6.49 0.32 -10.31
C ILE A 689 7.32 0.76 -9.12
#